data_AF-A0A7V5YSV4-F1
#
_entry.id   AF-A0A7V5YSV4-F1
#
_cell.length_a   1.000
_cell.length_b   1.000
_cell.length_c   1.000
_cell.angle_alpha   90.00
_cell.angle_beta   90.00
_cell.angle_gamma   90.00
#
_symmetry.space_group_name_H-M   'P 1'
#
loop_
_entity.id
_entity.type
_entity.pdbx_description
1 polymer ?
#
loop_
_entity_poly.entity_id
_entity_poly.type
_entity_poly.pdbx_seq_one_letter_code
_entity_poly.pdbx_strand_id
1 'polypeptide(L)'
;MQATPCSATARPAFELERAARRAIEWLLAQQQPEGFWVGFLQSNCCMEAEWILAMHFLGVHDDPKLPGVIRTILREQRPDGSWQVYYGAPSGDINTTVECYAALRAAGLDPKSEALQKARQWILQHHALSQIRNFTRYWLALIGEWPWEETPALPPEIILQPDWSPFSIYRFASWARGTIVPLAILSARRPVRPLPLERRLDELFPQGRGNFDFRLPRQHSWLSVEGLFYLADRFLNWYVQFPWHPLREYAIRLCLEWIVRRQEADGAWAGIQPPWIYSLMALHTEGYALDHPVMRAGLDAFNQHWKYEQDGAIYLQASESPVWDTLLSIIALLDCGPLPETLPALERAAEWILSKQIHAWGDWKVYVRHARGGGWAFERANRFYPDVDDTAVAVLALARLKPHLRDPRPVDAALELATEWILAMQSSNGGWAAFDKDNTTYLLTRIPFADFGELLDPPSVDVTAHVVEALGTLGWPKHHPAIQRALRYIRQEQEPDGSWFGRWGVNHIYGTGAVLPALRAIGEDMRQPYVLKAADWLVAHQNPDGGWGETPASYVNPALRGRGTSTASQTAWALLGLMAVDDPRYRPAIARGLAFLVERQLESGTWDEPEYTGTGFPGYSVGERIDLATRSGQLRQGLELQRAFMINYHLYRHYFPLMAIGRALRAGYTACL
;
A
#
# COMPACT_ATOMS: atom_id res chain seq x y z
N MET A 1 -57.34 -9.28 -21.37
CA MET A 1 -56.10 -8.50 -21.13
C MET A 1 -54.93 -9.41 -21.46
N GLN A 2 -54.38 -9.27 -22.67
CA GLN A 2 -53.18 -10.00 -23.08
C GLN A 2 -51.98 -9.26 -22.48
N ALA A 3 -51.20 -9.96 -21.66
CA ALA A 3 -49.91 -9.48 -21.18
C ALA A 3 -48.99 -9.28 -22.38
N THR A 4 -48.54 -8.06 -22.58
CA THR A 4 -47.55 -7.70 -23.59
C THR A 4 -46.24 -8.44 -23.28
N PRO A 5 -45.58 -9.10 -24.24
CA PRO A 5 -44.29 -9.73 -23.99
C PRO A 5 -43.28 -8.63 -23.68
N CYS A 6 -42.63 -8.70 -22.52
CA CYS A 6 -41.50 -7.84 -22.19
C CYS A 6 -40.42 -8.04 -23.26
N SER A 7 -40.06 -6.98 -23.99
CA SER A 7 -39.08 -7.03 -25.08
C SER A 7 -37.75 -7.60 -24.58
N ALA A 8 -37.04 -8.39 -25.40
CA ALA A 8 -35.77 -9.02 -25.02
C ALA A 8 -34.68 -8.02 -24.53
N THR A 9 -34.79 -6.74 -24.91
CA THR A 9 -33.89 -5.65 -24.48
C THR A 9 -34.21 -5.07 -23.09
N ALA A 10 -35.37 -5.39 -22.49
CA ALA A 10 -35.79 -4.83 -21.20
C ALA A 10 -35.28 -5.63 -19.98
N ARG A 11 -35.03 -6.93 -20.14
CA ARG A 11 -34.48 -7.79 -19.09
C ARG A 11 -33.05 -7.40 -18.67
N PRO A 12 -32.12 -7.16 -19.60
CA PRO A 12 -30.73 -6.92 -19.23
C PRO A 12 -30.51 -5.55 -18.56
N ALA A 13 -31.23 -4.52 -18.99
CA ALA A 13 -31.28 -3.22 -18.32
C ALA A 13 -31.80 -3.33 -16.88
N PHE A 14 -32.87 -4.10 -16.67
CA PHE A 14 -33.47 -4.33 -15.36
C PHE A 14 -32.50 -5.04 -14.39
N GLU A 15 -31.74 -6.03 -14.85
CA GLU A 15 -30.77 -6.74 -14.01
C GLU A 15 -29.63 -5.82 -13.56
N LEU A 16 -29.15 -4.94 -14.45
CA LEU A 16 -28.09 -3.98 -14.13
C LEU A 16 -28.57 -2.90 -13.14
N GLU A 17 -29.78 -2.38 -13.33
CA GLU A 17 -30.41 -1.45 -12.37
C GLU A 17 -30.63 -2.10 -11.00
N ARG A 18 -31.08 -3.37 -10.98
CA ARG A 18 -31.23 -4.14 -9.74
C ARG A 18 -29.89 -4.32 -9.03
N ALA A 19 -28.83 -4.63 -9.78
CA ALA A 19 -27.50 -4.79 -9.23
C ALA A 19 -26.98 -3.48 -8.62
N ALA A 20 -27.14 -2.35 -9.32
CA ALA A 20 -26.78 -1.03 -8.81
C ALA A 20 -27.51 -0.70 -7.50
N ARG A 21 -28.83 -0.90 -7.47
CA ARG A 21 -29.65 -0.59 -6.29
C ARG A 21 -29.22 -1.38 -5.06
N ARG A 22 -28.98 -2.69 -5.21
CA ARG A 22 -28.54 -3.56 -4.11
C ARG A 22 -27.15 -3.17 -3.59
N ALA A 23 -26.25 -2.79 -4.49
CA ALA A 23 -24.94 -2.30 -4.09
C ALA A 23 -25.02 -0.95 -3.35
N ILE A 24 -25.85 -0.01 -3.82
CA ILE A 24 -26.13 1.25 -3.11
C ILE A 24 -26.68 0.99 -1.71
N GLU A 25 -27.70 0.13 -1.59
CA GLU A 25 -28.31 -0.22 -0.31
C GLU A 25 -27.28 -0.83 0.66
N TRP A 26 -26.41 -1.72 0.16
CA TRP A 26 -25.33 -2.29 0.95
C TRP A 26 -24.33 -1.23 1.41
N LEU A 27 -23.87 -0.35 0.51
CA LEU A 27 -22.88 0.69 0.81
C LEU A 27 -23.42 1.67 1.84
N LEU A 28 -24.65 2.15 1.68
CA LEU A 28 -25.29 3.06 2.63
C LEU A 28 -25.38 2.44 4.03
N ALA A 29 -25.63 1.12 4.11
CA ALA A 29 -25.66 0.40 5.38
C ALA A 29 -24.27 0.24 6.04
N GLN A 30 -23.18 0.38 5.28
CA GLN A 30 -21.82 0.30 5.82
C GLN A 30 -21.24 1.65 6.29
N GLN A 31 -21.96 2.77 6.08
CA GLN A 31 -21.45 4.08 6.50
C GLN A 31 -21.38 4.15 8.03
N GLN A 32 -20.24 4.59 8.55
CA GLN A 32 -20.07 4.81 9.98
C GLN A 32 -20.90 6.00 10.47
N PRO A 33 -21.28 6.05 11.76
CA PRO A 33 -22.07 7.15 12.33
C PRO A 33 -21.49 8.55 12.06
N GLU A 34 -20.16 8.66 12.00
CA GLU A 34 -19.44 9.90 11.73
C GLU A 34 -19.44 10.31 10.24
N GLY A 35 -19.94 9.46 9.34
CA GLY A 35 -20.12 9.78 7.92
C GLY A 35 -19.11 9.18 6.95
N PHE A 36 -18.12 8.42 7.41
CA PHE A 36 -17.09 7.82 6.56
C PHE A 36 -17.36 6.32 6.29
N TRP A 37 -16.66 5.77 5.30
CA TRP A 37 -16.55 4.34 5.04
C TRP A 37 -15.14 3.84 5.32
N VAL A 38 -15.02 2.58 5.70
CA VAL A 38 -13.74 1.93 5.89
C VAL A 38 -13.88 0.44 5.70
N GLY A 39 -12.99 -0.16 4.92
CA GLY A 39 -12.82 -1.60 4.83
C GLY A 39 -11.70 -2.10 5.73
N PHE A 40 -11.65 -3.42 5.93
CA PHE A 40 -10.43 -4.04 6.43
C PHE A 40 -9.33 -3.91 5.36
N LEU A 41 -8.18 -3.37 5.76
CA LEU A 41 -6.98 -3.29 4.95
C LEU A 41 -6.06 -4.46 5.29
N GLN A 42 -6.25 -5.56 4.58
CA GLN A 42 -5.53 -6.79 4.85
C GLN A 42 -4.18 -6.82 4.12
N SER A 43 -3.14 -7.35 4.77
CA SER A 43 -1.83 -7.60 4.17
C SER A 43 -1.34 -9.02 4.47
N ASN A 44 -0.24 -9.20 5.20
CA ASN A 44 0.29 -10.50 5.57
C ASN A 44 0.62 -10.58 7.07
N CYS A 45 0.88 -11.79 7.55
CA CYS A 45 1.08 -12.05 8.98
C CYS A 45 2.36 -11.51 9.60
N CYS A 46 3.22 -10.79 8.85
CA CYS A 46 4.33 -10.08 9.46
C CYS A 46 3.79 -9.07 10.49
N MET A 47 2.66 -8.41 10.22
CA MET A 47 2.11 -7.39 11.13
C MET A 47 1.84 -7.97 12.52
N GLU A 48 1.13 -9.10 12.58
CA GLU A 48 0.82 -9.81 13.82
C GLU A 48 2.06 -10.42 14.47
N ALA A 49 2.95 -11.03 13.67
CA ALA A 49 4.16 -11.65 14.18
C ALA A 49 5.07 -10.62 14.87
N GLU A 50 5.31 -9.50 14.19
CA GLU A 50 6.14 -8.41 14.67
C GLU A 50 5.55 -7.74 15.92
N TRP A 51 4.22 -7.66 16.06
CA TRP A 51 3.59 -7.19 17.30
C TRP A 51 3.95 -8.11 18.48
N ILE A 52 3.83 -9.42 18.32
CA ILE A 52 4.18 -10.39 19.38
C ILE A 52 5.67 -10.26 19.75
N LEU A 53 6.54 -10.15 18.75
CA LEU A 53 7.98 -9.97 18.96
C LEU A 53 8.31 -8.65 19.67
N ALA A 54 7.61 -7.56 19.30
CA ALA A 54 7.73 -6.27 19.97
C ALA A 54 7.29 -6.35 21.44
N MET A 55 6.16 -7.00 21.73
CA MET A 55 5.68 -7.15 23.11
C MET A 55 6.68 -7.93 23.98
N HIS A 56 7.27 -9.00 23.43
CA HIS A 56 8.38 -9.70 24.10
C HIS A 56 9.57 -8.78 24.37
N PHE A 57 10.00 -8.01 23.36
CA PHE A 57 11.12 -7.07 23.49
C PHE A 57 10.85 -5.97 24.54
N LEU A 58 9.63 -5.45 24.57
CA LEU A 58 9.20 -4.41 25.52
C LEU A 58 8.93 -4.94 26.94
N GLY A 59 8.93 -6.27 27.14
CA GLY A 59 8.59 -6.89 28.43
C GLY A 59 7.10 -6.85 28.77
N VAL A 60 6.23 -6.79 27.76
CA VAL A 60 4.78 -6.83 27.90
C VAL A 60 4.33 -8.30 27.82
N HIS A 61 3.95 -8.87 28.97
CA HIS A 61 3.59 -10.29 29.07
C HIS A 61 2.07 -10.54 29.14
N ASP A 62 1.29 -9.56 29.60
CA ASP A 62 -0.15 -9.69 29.84
C ASP A 62 -0.98 -8.93 28.79
N ASP A 63 -0.61 -9.03 27.51
CA ASP A 63 -1.42 -8.42 26.43
C ASP A 63 -2.71 -9.23 26.22
N PRO A 64 -3.91 -8.69 26.53
CA PRO A 64 -5.17 -9.41 26.38
C PRO A 64 -5.49 -9.76 24.91
N LYS A 65 -4.84 -9.10 23.94
CA LYS A 65 -5.03 -9.38 22.51
C LYS A 65 -4.26 -10.61 22.04
N LEU A 66 -3.22 -11.02 22.77
CA LEU A 66 -2.28 -12.06 22.35
C LEU A 66 -2.95 -13.37 21.89
N PRO A 67 -3.98 -13.92 22.58
CA PRO A 67 -4.66 -15.13 22.10
C PRO A 67 -5.34 -14.94 20.73
N GLY A 68 -5.90 -13.75 20.47
CA GLY A 68 -6.54 -13.42 19.20
C GLY A 68 -5.52 -13.22 18.08
N VAL A 69 -4.39 -12.58 18.38
CA VAL A 69 -3.27 -12.40 17.43
C VAL A 69 -2.62 -13.74 17.06
N ILE A 70 -2.43 -14.64 18.04
CA ILE A 70 -1.96 -16.02 17.78
C ILE A 70 -2.94 -16.77 16.88
N ARG A 71 -4.25 -16.63 17.14
CA ARG A 71 -5.29 -17.27 16.32
C ARG A 71 -5.24 -16.78 14.88
N THR A 72 -4.99 -15.49 14.64
CA THR A 72 -4.77 -14.93 13.31
C THR A 72 -3.61 -15.62 12.60
N ILE A 73 -2.42 -15.65 13.22
CA ILE A 73 -1.24 -16.28 12.63
C ILE A 73 -1.52 -17.76 12.30
N LEU A 74 -2.16 -18.52 13.19
CA LEU A 74 -2.48 -19.92 12.94
C LEU A 74 -3.53 -20.11 11.84
N ARG A 75 -4.50 -19.20 11.71
CA ARG A 75 -5.57 -19.26 10.70
C ARG A 75 -5.04 -19.03 9.29
N GLU A 76 -4.07 -18.13 9.15
CA GLU A 76 -3.45 -17.79 7.87
C GLU A 76 -2.33 -18.77 7.44
N GLN A 77 -2.02 -19.77 8.27
CA GLN A 77 -1.03 -20.79 7.93
C GLN A 77 -1.53 -21.65 6.76
N ARG A 78 -0.69 -21.83 5.75
CA ARG A 78 -0.95 -22.67 4.59
C ARG A 78 -0.89 -24.15 4.96
N PRO A 79 -1.51 -25.04 4.15
CA PRO A 79 -1.46 -26.49 4.38
C PRO A 79 -0.04 -27.08 4.45
N ASP A 80 0.93 -26.48 3.74
CA ASP A 80 2.35 -26.88 3.74
C ASP A 80 3.15 -26.37 4.95
N GLY A 81 2.51 -25.60 5.85
CA GLY A 81 3.11 -25.03 7.05
C GLY A 81 3.67 -23.63 6.89
N SER A 82 3.70 -23.07 5.68
CA SER A 82 4.23 -21.73 5.40
C SER A 82 3.16 -20.63 5.51
N TRP A 83 3.58 -19.37 5.36
CA TRP A 83 2.71 -18.20 5.22
C TRP A 83 2.98 -17.49 3.89
N GLN A 84 2.08 -16.63 3.43
CA GLN A 84 2.13 -16.01 2.10
C GLN A 84 2.03 -14.48 2.14
N VAL A 85 2.52 -13.82 1.09
CA VAL A 85 2.42 -12.34 0.91
C VAL A 85 1.04 -11.92 0.39
N TYR A 86 0.38 -12.78 -0.39
CA TYR A 86 -0.93 -12.50 -0.99
C TYR A 86 -1.74 -13.79 -1.15
N TYR A 87 -3.06 -13.65 -1.27
CA TYR A 87 -3.97 -14.78 -1.45
C TYR A 87 -3.64 -15.60 -2.69
N GLY A 88 -3.50 -16.92 -2.53
CA GLY A 88 -3.26 -17.81 -3.66
C GLY A 88 -1.84 -17.73 -4.24
N ALA A 89 -0.87 -17.18 -3.48
CA ALA A 89 0.53 -17.22 -3.89
C ALA A 89 0.98 -18.67 -4.19
N PRO A 90 1.81 -18.89 -5.24
CA PRO A 90 2.17 -20.24 -5.68
C PRO A 90 3.05 -20.99 -4.68
N SER A 91 3.75 -20.26 -3.80
CA SER A 91 4.58 -20.79 -2.71
C SER A 91 4.41 -19.93 -1.46
N GLY A 92 4.85 -20.45 -0.31
CA GLY A 92 5.04 -19.66 0.89
C GLY A 92 6.20 -18.66 0.75
N ASP A 93 6.14 -17.61 1.56
CA ASP A 93 7.16 -16.59 1.71
C ASP A 93 8.11 -16.92 2.86
N ILE A 94 9.41 -16.78 2.60
CA ILE A 94 10.48 -17.07 3.54
C ILE A 94 10.40 -16.18 4.78
N ASN A 95 10.19 -14.88 4.59
CA ASN A 95 10.28 -13.90 5.68
C ASN A 95 9.09 -14.01 6.62
N THR A 96 7.88 -13.99 6.06
CA THR A 96 6.62 -14.17 6.80
C THR A 96 6.64 -15.49 7.56
N THR A 97 7.09 -16.58 6.94
CA THR A 97 7.15 -17.90 7.62
C THR A 97 8.11 -17.91 8.80
N VAL A 98 9.31 -17.31 8.65
CA VAL A 98 10.31 -17.25 9.73
C VAL A 98 9.84 -16.33 10.86
N GLU A 99 9.24 -15.18 10.55
CA GLU A 99 8.71 -14.24 11.55
C GLU A 99 7.52 -14.84 12.31
N CYS A 100 6.57 -15.47 11.61
CA CYS A 100 5.45 -16.19 12.25
C CYS A 100 5.95 -17.32 13.16
N TYR A 101 6.95 -18.10 12.71
CA TYR A 101 7.56 -19.14 13.54
C TYR A 101 8.16 -18.54 14.82
N ALA A 102 8.97 -17.48 14.68
CA ALA A 102 9.60 -16.81 15.80
C ALA A 102 8.56 -16.23 16.78
N ALA A 103 7.50 -15.59 16.27
CA ALA A 103 6.42 -15.04 17.07
C ALA A 103 5.67 -16.10 17.87
N LEU A 104 5.28 -17.20 17.23
CA LEU A 104 4.59 -18.32 17.89
C LEU A 104 5.48 -18.97 18.97
N ARG A 105 6.79 -19.10 18.73
CA ARG A 105 7.74 -19.58 19.75
C ARG A 105 7.90 -18.59 20.90
N ALA A 106 7.98 -17.29 20.61
CA ALA A 106 8.02 -16.23 21.62
C ALA A 106 6.77 -16.24 22.51
N ALA A 107 5.60 -16.46 21.90
CA ALA A 107 4.32 -16.63 22.58
C ALA A 107 4.19 -17.95 23.39
N GLY A 108 5.16 -18.86 23.27
CA GLY A 108 5.24 -20.09 24.08
C GLY A 108 4.63 -21.33 23.45
N LEU A 109 4.32 -21.34 22.14
CA LEU A 109 3.88 -22.57 21.47
C LEU A 109 5.00 -23.62 21.47
N ASP A 110 4.63 -24.87 21.77
CA ASP A 110 5.54 -26.02 21.77
C ASP A 110 6.05 -26.28 20.34
N PRO A 111 7.37 -26.43 20.10
CA PRO A 111 7.93 -26.72 18.78
C PRO A 111 7.48 -28.08 18.22
N LYS A 112 6.85 -28.93 19.05
CA LYS A 112 6.21 -30.19 18.64
C LYS A 112 4.74 -30.05 18.26
N SER A 113 4.15 -28.86 18.39
CA SER A 113 2.81 -28.61 17.84
C SER A 113 2.79 -28.81 16.33
N GLU A 114 1.67 -29.28 15.79
CA GLU A 114 1.54 -29.59 14.36
C GLU A 114 1.89 -28.38 13.48
N ALA A 115 1.41 -27.19 13.85
CA ALA A 115 1.67 -25.94 13.14
C ALA A 115 3.18 -25.64 13.05
N LEU A 116 3.90 -25.70 14.17
CA LEU A 116 5.35 -25.42 14.19
C LEU A 116 6.17 -26.54 13.55
N GLN A 117 5.75 -27.80 13.65
CA GLN A 117 6.44 -28.90 12.95
C GLN A 117 6.39 -28.73 11.43
N LYS A 118 5.23 -28.39 10.87
CA LYS A 118 5.06 -28.12 9.44
C LYS A 118 5.88 -26.90 9.01
N ALA A 119 5.78 -25.79 9.73
CA ALA A 119 6.55 -24.58 9.46
C ALA A 119 8.06 -24.83 9.50
N ARG A 120 8.56 -25.53 10.54
CA ARG A 120 9.98 -25.92 10.64
C ARG A 120 10.42 -26.77 9.47
N GLN A 121 9.63 -27.79 9.10
CA GLN A 121 9.94 -28.65 7.98
C GLN A 121 10.07 -27.82 6.69
N TRP A 122 9.12 -26.91 6.46
CA TRP A 122 9.15 -26.01 5.31
C TRP A 122 10.38 -25.09 5.32
N ILE A 123 10.69 -24.44 6.45
CA ILE A 123 11.86 -23.57 6.64
C ILE A 123 13.16 -24.31 6.29
N LEU A 124 13.31 -25.54 6.76
CA LEU A 124 14.50 -26.36 6.52
C LEU A 124 14.60 -26.82 5.06
N GLN A 125 13.48 -27.25 4.46
CA GLN A 125 13.43 -27.68 3.06
C GLN A 125 13.79 -26.56 2.08
N HIS A 126 13.46 -25.31 2.42
CA HIS A 126 13.72 -24.14 1.58
C HIS A 126 15.02 -23.41 1.94
N HIS A 127 15.81 -23.92 2.89
CA HIS A 127 17.00 -23.22 3.41
C HIS A 127 16.70 -21.77 3.81
N ALA A 128 15.51 -21.52 4.36
CA ALA A 128 14.90 -20.20 4.45
C ALA A 128 15.75 -19.20 5.24
N LEU A 129 16.39 -19.61 6.34
CA LEU A 129 17.25 -18.74 7.16
C LEU A 129 18.43 -18.12 6.39
N SER A 130 18.93 -18.77 5.32
CA SER A 130 20.01 -18.20 4.51
C SER A 130 19.54 -17.11 3.53
N GLN A 131 18.22 -16.96 3.39
CA GLN A 131 17.57 -16.13 2.37
C GLN A 131 16.73 -14.99 2.97
N ILE A 132 16.66 -14.88 4.31
CA ILE A 132 15.88 -13.83 4.98
C ILE A 132 16.40 -12.42 4.68
N ARG A 133 15.45 -11.48 4.56
CA ARG A 133 15.67 -10.04 4.39
C ARG A 133 16.24 -9.39 5.65
N ASN A 134 16.80 -8.19 5.52
CA ASN A 134 17.40 -7.45 6.62
C ASN A 134 16.42 -7.16 7.76
N PHE A 135 15.16 -6.81 7.47
CA PHE A 135 14.14 -6.60 8.51
C PHE A 135 13.95 -7.85 9.39
N THR A 136 13.83 -9.03 8.79
CA THR A 136 13.72 -10.28 9.53
C THR A 136 14.98 -10.55 10.36
N ARG A 137 16.18 -10.22 9.84
CA ARG A 137 17.43 -10.32 10.63
C ARG A 137 17.43 -9.37 11.83
N TYR A 138 16.97 -8.13 11.67
CA TYR A 138 16.85 -7.19 12.79
C TYR A 138 15.88 -7.72 13.85
N TRP A 139 14.71 -8.23 13.44
CA TRP A 139 13.75 -8.85 14.36
C TRP A 139 14.34 -10.01 15.13
N LEU A 140 15.01 -10.94 14.44
CA LEU A 140 15.69 -12.05 15.09
C LEU A 140 16.84 -11.56 15.99
N ALA A 141 17.56 -10.50 15.64
CA ALA A 141 18.62 -9.94 16.47
C ALA A 141 18.09 -9.30 17.76
N LEU A 142 16.98 -8.56 17.68
CA LEU A 142 16.29 -7.96 18.83
C LEU A 142 15.91 -9.01 19.88
N ILE A 143 15.52 -10.21 19.46
CA ILE A 143 15.15 -11.33 20.35
C ILE A 143 16.29 -12.32 20.63
N GLY A 144 17.53 -12.01 20.23
CA GLY A 144 18.72 -12.82 20.50
C GLY A 144 18.86 -14.09 19.66
N GLU A 145 18.14 -14.18 18.55
CA GLU A 145 18.11 -15.29 17.60
C GLU A 145 19.03 -15.10 16.39
N TRP A 146 19.54 -13.88 16.19
CA TRP A 146 20.51 -13.53 15.15
C TRP A 146 21.60 -12.59 15.72
N PRO A 147 22.86 -12.68 15.27
CA PRO A 147 23.90 -11.74 15.70
C PRO A 147 23.72 -10.36 15.06
N TRP A 148 23.77 -9.29 15.87
CA TRP A 148 23.70 -7.90 15.39
C TRP A 148 24.86 -7.52 14.47
N GLU A 149 25.99 -8.20 14.57
CA GLU A 149 27.17 -8.00 13.72
C GLU A 149 26.93 -8.39 12.27
N GLU A 150 25.91 -9.22 12.02
CA GLU A 150 25.58 -9.74 10.69
C GLU A 150 24.27 -9.13 10.15
N THR A 151 23.91 -7.96 10.68
CA THR A 151 22.89 -7.07 10.12
C THR A 151 23.56 -5.81 9.54
N PRO A 152 22.93 -5.13 8.56
CA PRO A 152 23.46 -3.86 8.07
C PRO A 152 23.56 -2.82 9.20
N ALA A 153 24.55 -1.95 9.13
CA ALA A 153 24.70 -0.85 10.08
C ALA A 153 23.92 0.39 9.59
N LEU A 154 23.08 0.94 10.45
CA LEU A 154 22.38 2.20 10.23
C LEU A 154 22.82 3.23 11.28
N PRO A 155 23.74 4.15 10.94
CA PRO A 155 24.24 5.14 11.90
C PRO A 155 23.20 6.25 12.15
N PRO A 156 22.88 6.59 13.42
CA PRO A 156 21.97 7.69 13.75
C PRO A 156 22.50 9.05 13.27
N GLU A 157 23.81 9.17 13.05
CA GLU A 157 24.46 10.36 12.50
C GLU A 157 23.92 10.75 11.11
N ILE A 158 23.17 9.87 10.41
CA ILE A 158 22.43 10.21 9.19
C ILE A 158 21.47 11.39 9.37
N ILE A 159 20.94 11.61 10.58
CA ILE A 159 20.04 12.75 10.87
C ILE A 159 20.76 14.11 10.82
N LEU A 160 22.09 14.12 10.91
CA LEU A 160 22.91 15.34 10.82
C LEU A 160 23.15 15.79 9.37
N GLN A 161 22.76 14.96 8.39
CA GLN A 161 22.94 15.28 6.98
C GLN A 161 22.03 16.44 6.57
N PRO A 162 22.58 17.50 5.95
CA PRO A 162 21.76 18.62 5.48
C PRO A 162 20.85 18.20 4.32
N ASP A 163 19.72 18.88 4.12
CA ASP A 163 18.70 18.52 3.12
C ASP A 163 19.23 18.37 1.68
N TRP A 164 20.32 19.08 1.33
CA TRP A 164 20.92 18.95 0.00
C TRP A 164 21.74 17.65 -0.19
N SER A 165 22.15 16.99 0.90
CA SER A 165 22.94 15.77 0.88
C SER A 165 22.14 14.60 0.27
N PRO A 166 22.76 13.73 -0.55
CA PRO A 166 22.09 12.55 -1.09
C PRO A 166 21.75 11.52 -0.01
N PHE A 167 22.34 11.63 1.18
CA PHE A 167 22.09 10.75 2.32
C PHE A 167 21.22 11.39 3.41
N SER A 168 20.62 12.55 3.13
CA SER A 168 19.63 13.11 4.06
C SER A 168 18.47 12.13 4.25
N ILE A 169 17.92 12.05 5.46
CA ILE A 169 16.72 11.24 5.76
C ILE A 169 15.52 11.64 4.87
N TYR A 170 15.50 12.88 4.37
CA TYR A 170 14.48 13.39 3.47
C TYR A 170 14.63 12.92 2.02
N ARG A 171 15.72 12.22 1.68
CA ARG A 171 15.90 11.56 0.37
C ARG A 171 15.31 10.16 0.29
N PHE A 172 14.94 9.58 1.43
CA PHE A 172 14.13 8.37 1.50
C PHE A 172 12.65 8.75 1.39
N ALA A 173 11.83 7.83 0.87
CA ALA A 173 10.38 7.95 0.91
C ALA A 173 9.86 8.13 2.34
N SER A 174 8.69 8.76 2.50
CA SER A 174 8.06 9.00 3.80
C SER A 174 8.00 7.74 4.69
N TRP A 175 7.52 6.63 4.12
CA TRP A 175 7.41 5.34 4.81
C TRP A 175 8.77 4.80 5.26
N ALA A 176 9.78 4.86 4.39
CA ALA A 176 11.13 4.39 4.69
C ALA A 176 11.82 5.29 5.72
N ARG A 177 11.64 6.61 5.63
CA ARG A 177 12.18 7.60 6.56
C ARG A 177 11.70 7.35 7.98
N GLY A 178 10.38 7.20 8.16
CA GLY A 178 9.79 6.90 9.46
C GLY A 178 10.35 5.62 10.10
N THR A 179 10.71 4.63 9.28
CA THR A 179 11.30 3.35 9.74
C THR A 179 12.79 3.46 10.03
N ILE A 180 13.56 4.16 9.18
CA ILE A 180 15.03 4.25 9.30
C ILE A 180 15.44 5.03 10.54
N VAL A 181 14.75 6.12 10.90
CA VAL A 181 15.12 6.95 12.06
C VAL A 181 15.14 6.15 13.38
N PRO A 182 14.08 5.43 13.79
CA PRO A 182 14.12 4.58 14.98
C PRO A 182 15.07 3.38 14.82
N LEU A 183 15.15 2.77 13.63
CA LEU A 183 16.10 1.68 13.39
C LEU A 183 17.56 2.11 13.52
N ALA A 184 17.90 3.36 13.22
CA ALA A 184 19.25 3.86 13.40
C ALA A 184 19.65 3.90 14.89
N ILE A 185 18.71 4.22 15.79
CA ILE A 185 18.92 4.10 17.24
C ILE A 185 19.15 2.63 17.61
N LEU A 186 18.26 1.73 17.17
CA LEU A 186 18.35 0.30 17.49
C LEU A 186 19.65 -0.32 16.94
N SER A 187 20.07 0.03 15.72
CA SER A 187 21.30 -0.43 15.08
C SER A 187 22.56 0.07 15.80
N ALA A 188 22.53 1.30 16.33
CA ALA A 188 23.64 1.85 17.12
C ALA A 188 23.74 1.24 18.53
N ARG A 189 22.60 0.96 19.17
CA ARG A 189 22.55 0.39 20.53
C ARG A 189 22.66 -1.13 20.56
N ARG A 190 22.25 -1.81 19.49
CA ARG A 190 22.19 -3.29 19.37
C ARG A 190 21.51 -3.96 20.57
N PRO A 191 20.32 -3.52 20.99
CA PRO A 191 19.67 -4.09 22.16
C PRO A 191 19.27 -5.54 21.90
N VAL A 192 19.38 -6.39 22.92
CA VAL A 192 18.98 -7.82 22.84
C VAL A 192 18.12 -8.17 24.04
N ARG A 193 16.93 -8.72 23.76
CA ARG A 193 16.00 -9.29 24.74
C ARG A 193 15.83 -10.78 24.41
N PRO A 194 16.74 -11.65 24.88
CA PRO A 194 16.78 -13.03 24.43
C PRO A 194 15.48 -13.77 24.80
N LEU A 195 15.01 -14.64 23.90
CA LEU A 195 13.96 -15.59 24.25
C LEU A 195 14.42 -16.51 25.40
N PRO A 196 13.50 -16.94 26.30
CA PRO A 196 13.77 -18.00 27.26
C PRO A 196 14.33 -19.27 26.61
N LEU A 197 15.11 -20.07 27.34
CA LEU A 197 15.82 -21.24 26.80
C LEU A 197 14.85 -22.24 26.12
N GLU A 198 13.68 -22.44 26.69
CA GLU A 198 12.63 -23.33 26.18
C GLU A 198 11.89 -22.77 24.96
N ARG A 199 12.08 -21.49 24.63
CA ARG A 199 11.45 -20.77 23.50
C ARG A 199 12.43 -20.44 22.38
N ARG A 200 13.72 -20.73 22.54
CA ARG A 200 14.75 -20.55 21.50
C ARG A 200 14.37 -21.29 20.22
N LEU A 201 14.90 -20.81 19.10
CA LEU A 201 14.66 -21.37 17.76
C LEU A 201 15.75 -22.38 17.34
N ASP A 202 16.37 -23.07 18.29
CA ASP A 202 17.52 -23.96 18.05
C ASP A 202 17.20 -25.10 17.08
N GLU A 203 15.94 -25.54 17.05
CA GLU A 203 15.43 -26.54 16.11
C GLU A 203 15.44 -26.11 14.64
N LEU A 204 15.61 -24.82 14.35
CA LEU A 204 15.85 -24.33 12.99
C LEU A 204 17.32 -24.45 12.54
N PHE A 205 18.22 -24.85 13.46
CA PHE A 205 19.64 -25.05 13.22
C PHE A 205 20.04 -26.51 13.49
N PRO A 206 19.69 -27.47 12.60
CA PRO A 206 19.89 -28.90 12.85
C PRO A 206 21.36 -29.30 13.02
N GLN A 207 22.30 -28.51 12.49
CA GLN A 207 23.74 -28.69 12.66
C GLN A 207 24.32 -27.86 13.81
N GLY A 208 23.45 -27.21 14.61
CA GLY A 208 23.82 -26.25 15.64
C GLY A 208 24.13 -24.86 15.08
N ARG A 209 23.89 -23.82 15.90
CA ARG A 209 24.11 -22.41 15.50
C ARG A 209 25.54 -22.10 15.08
N GLY A 210 26.53 -22.69 15.74
CA GLY A 210 27.95 -22.44 15.46
C GLY A 210 28.39 -22.86 14.05
N ASN A 211 27.62 -23.71 13.38
CA ASN A 211 27.89 -24.17 12.01
C ASN A 211 27.06 -23.43 10.95
N PHE A 212 26.20 -22.49 11.36
CA PHE A 212 25.39 -21.69 10.43
C PHE A 212 26.15 -20.44 9.96
N ASP A 213 26.08 -20.14 8.66
CA ASP A 213 26.67 -18.94 8.10
C ASP A 213 25.69 -17.76 8.22
N PHE A 214 25.88 -16.94 9.25
CA PHE A 214 25.06 -15.76 9.49
C PHE A 214 25.37 -14.59 8.56
N ARG A 215 26.48 -14.64 7.82
CA ARG A 215 27.00 -13.49 7.08
C ARG A 215 26.00 -12.96 6.06
N LEU A 216 26.03 -11.65 5.85
CA LEU A 216 25.32 -11.02 4.74
C LEU A 216 25.74 -11.70 3.42
N PRO A 217 24.78 -12.11 2.56
CA PRO A 217 25.10 -12.72 1.28
C PRO A 217 26.05 -11.82 0.51
N ARG A 218 27.16 -12.35 -0.01
CA ARG A 218 28.07 -11.55 -0.85
C ARG A 218 27.34 -11.14 -2.11
N GLN A 219 27.08 -9.84 -2.24
CA GLN A 219 26.49 -9.28 -3.43
C GLN A 219 27.60 -8.52 -4.17
N HIS A 220 28.03 -9.07 -5.30
CA HIS A 220 28.83 -8.41 -6.34
C HIS A 220 30.36 -8.32 -6.17
N SER A 221 31.01 -7.96 -7.29
CA SER A 221 32.45 -7.75 -7.42
C SER A 221 32.89 -6.55 -6.58
N TRP A 222 34.07 -6.61 -5.97
CA TRP A 222 34.66 -5.53 -5.17
C TRP A 222 34.88 -4.22 -5.94
N LEU A 223 34.84 -4.27 -7.28
CA LEU A 223 34.96 -3.11 -8.17
C LEU A 223 33.62 -2.42 -8.47
N SER A 224 32.48 -2.92 -7.98
CA SER A 224 31.16 -2.31 -8.20
C SER A 224 30.78 -1.32 -7.10
N VAL A 225 29.80 -0.46 -7.37
CA VAL A 225 29.25 0.50 -6.39
C VAL A 225 28.67 -0.23 -5.18
N GLU A 226 28.06 -1.40 -5.41
CA GLU A 226 27.49 -2.28 -4.39
C GLU A 226 28.61 -2.92 -3.55
N GLY A 227 29.75 -3.28 -4.17
CA GLY A 227 30.96 -3.71 -3.46
C GLY A 227 31.53 -2.62 -2.55
N LEU A 228 31.53 -1.35 -3.00
CA LEU A 228 31.91 -0.20 -2.18
C LEU A 228 30.96 -0.01 -0.99
N PHE A 229 29.64 -0.12 -1.20
CA PHE A 229 28.65 -0.01 -0.14
C PHE A 229 28.73 -1.17 0.86
N TYR A 230 29.04 -2.39 0.40
CA TYR A 230 29.32 -3.51 1.27
C TYR A 230 30.57 -3.27 2.14
N LEU A 231 31.64 -2.72 1.55
CA LEU A 231 32.83 -2.32 2.33
C LEU A 231 32.53 -1.18 3.30
N ALA A 232 31.73 -0.20 2.89
CA ALA A 232 31.28 0.89 3.75
C ALA A 232 30.46 0.36 4.93
N ASP A 233 29.55 -0.59 4.70
CA ASP A 233 28.79 -1.24 5.77
C ASP A 233 29.68 -2.04 6.72
N ARG A 234 30.69 -2.77 6.23
CA ARG A 234 31.68 -3.42 7.11
C ARG A 234 32.46 -2.41 7.94
N PHE A 235 32.84 -1.27 7.36
CA PHE A 235 33.47 -0.18 8.09
C PHE A 235 32.52 0.44 9.11
N LEU A 236 31.24 0.64 8.78
CA LEU A 236 30.23 1.14 9.70
C LEU A 236 29.98 0.17 10.84
N ASN A 237 29.91 -1.13 10.56
CA ASN A 237 29.81 -2.19 11.57
C ASN A 237 31.02 -2.17 12.52
N TRP A 238 32.24 -2.00 11.99
CA TRP A 238 33.44 -1.78 12.80
C TRP A 238 33.37 -0.47 13.61
N TYR A 239 32.92 0.63 12.99
CA TYR A 239 32.73 1.92 13.65
C TYR A 239 31.71 1.82 14.80
N VAL A 240 30.61 1.08 14.63
CA VAL A 240 29.61 0.86 15.69
C VAL A 240 30.25 0.18 16.91
N GLN A 241 31.19 -0.76 16.70
CA GLN A 241 31.92 -1.46 17.78
C GLN A 241 33.07 -0.65 18.39
N PHE A 242 33.55 0.39 17.71
CA PHE A 242 34.64 1.23 18.20
C PHE A 242 34.22 1.95 19.51
N PRO A 243 35.06 2.13 20.53
CA PRO A 243 34.62 2.65 21.83
C PRO A 243 34.31 4.15 21.87
N TRP A 244 34.62 4.92 20.82
CA TRP A 244 34.43 6.38 20.80
C TRP A 244 33.71 6.86 19.54
N HIS A 245 32.49 7.39 19.71
CA HIS A 245 31.65 7.90 18.63
C HIS A 245 31.36 9.38 18.82
N PRO A 246 32.14 10.30 18.22
CA PRO A 246 31.84 11.72 18.31
C PRO A 246 30.44 11.98 17.71
N LEU A 247 29.66 12.83 18.36
CA LEU A 247 28.31 13.25 17.97
C LEU A 247 27.20 12.18 18.01
N ARG A 248 27.50 10.91 18.31
CA ARG A 248 26.47 9.84 18.33
C ARG A 248 25.32 10.13 19.30
N GLU A 249 25.63 10.48 20.54
CA GLU A 249 24.60 10.80 21.53
C GLU A 249 23.78 12.04 21.14
N TYR A 250 24.41 13.00 20.45
CA TYR A 250 23.70 14.16 19.92
C TYR A 250 22.76 13.75 18.77
N ALA A 251 23.23 12.91 17.84
CA ALA A 251 22.41 12.37 16.76
C ALA A 251 21.22 11.53 17.30
N ILE A 252 21.45 10.67 18.30
CA ILE A 252 20.38 9.89 18.95
C ILE A 252 19.34 10.81 19.58
N ARG A 253 19.75 11.90 20.26
CA ARG A 253 18.80 12.89 20.80
C ARG A 253 17.96 13.54 19.70
N LEU A 254 18.56 13.87 18.55
CA LEU A 254 17.81 14.41 17.41
C LEU A 254 16.85 13.37 16.83
N CYS A 255 17.25 12.09 16.75
CA CYS A 255 16.37 11.01 16.31
C CYS A 255 15.18 10.86 17.26
N LEU A 256 15.40 10.89 18.58
CA LEU A 256 14.34 10.85 19.58
C LEU A 256 13.40 12.06 19.47
N GLU A 257 13.94 13.27 19.34
CA GLU A 257 13.14 14.48 19.14
C GLU A 257 12.32 14.39 17.85
N TRP A 258 12.91 13.86 16.78
CA TRP A 258 12.25 13.64 15.49
C TRP A 258 11.08 12.65 15.62
N ILE A 259 11.29 11.52 16.31
CA ILE A 259 10.28 10.48 16.59
C ILE A 259 9.15 11.07 17.42
N VAL A 260 9.44 11.65 18.59
CA VAL A 260 8.41 12.16 19.51
C VAL A 260 7.58 13.27 18.87
N ARG A 261 8.19 14.15 18.06
CA ARG A 261 7.45 15.22 17.36
C ARG A 261 6.53 14.74 16.25
N ARG A 262 6.71 13.52 15.76
CA ARG A 262 5.97 12.93 14.63
C ARG A 262 5.00 11.83 15.04
N GLN A 263 4.77 11.64 16.35
CA GLN A 263 3.67 10.81 16.78
C GLN A 263 2.35 11.45 16.36
N GLU A 264 1.49 10.66 15.74
CA GLU A 264 0.18 11.09 15.26
C GLU A 264 -0.86 11.06 16.40
N ALA A 265 -2.01 11.67 16.15
CA ALA A 265 -3.06 11.83 17.18
C ALA A 265 -3.65 10.50 17.66
N ASP A 266 -3.56 9.44 16.86
CA ASP A 266 -3.97 8.07 17.23
C ASP A 266 -2.91 7.33 18.07
N GLY A 267 -1.73 7.93 18.25
CA GLY A 267 -0.60 7.36 18.98
C GLY A 267 0.38 6.57 18.11
N ALA A 268 0.04 6.25 16.86
CA ALA A 268 0.94 5.60 15.92
C ALA A 268 1.89 6.62 15.25
N TRP A 269 2.69 6.16 14.29
CA TRP A 269 3.60 6.99 13.51
C TRP A 269 3.38 6.78 12.02
N ALA A 270 3.26 7.88 11.29
CA ALA A 270 3.19 7.90 9.83
C ALA A 270 2.05 7.09 9.19
N GLY A 271 1.04 6.68 9.96
CA GLY A 271 -0.10 5.93 9.45
C GLY A 271 0.20 4.48 9.03
N ILE A 272 1.39 3.95 9.36
CA ILE A 272 1.81 2.58 9.00
C ILE A 272 2.51 1.84 10.15
N GLN A 273 2.40 0.51 10.17
CA GLN A 273 2.93 -0.33 11.26
C GLN A 273 4.46 -0.24 11.46
N PRO A 274 5.33 -0.27 10.42
CA PRO A 274 6.77 -0.37 10.66
C PRO A 274 7.36 0.79 11.48
N PRO A 275 7.19 2.08 11.10
CA PRO A 275 7.70 3.19 11.90
C PRO A 275 7.10 3.24 13.31
N TRP A 276 5.85 2.82 13.48
CA TRP A 276 5.20 2.76 14.79
C TRP A 276 5.91 1.77 15.73
N ILE A 277 6.07 0.53 15.29
CA ILE A 277 6.66 -0.52 16.14
C ILE A 277 8.14 -0.27 16.43
N TYR A 278 8.92 0.15 15.42
CA TYR A 278 10.32 0.51 15.65
C TYR A 278 10.47 1.72 16.57
N SER A 279 9.57 2.71 16.48
CA SER A 279 9.59 3.88 17.39
C SER A 279 9.38 3.47 18.84
N LEU A 280 8.43 2.58 19.13
CA LEU A 280 8.22 2.06 20.48
C LEU A 280 9.48 1.37 21.02
N MET A 281 10.11 0.51 20.23
CA MET A 281 11.33 -0.20 20.64
C MET A 281 12.52 0.75 20.82
N ALA A 282 12.69 1.75 19.96
CA ALA A 282 13.75 2.75 20.06
C ALA A 282 13.59 3.63 21.30
N LEU A 283 12.37 4.13 21.56
CA LEU A 283 12.05 4.91 22.76
C LEU A 283 12.28 4.08 24.04
N HIS A 284 11.83 2.82 24.07
CA HIS A 284 12.08 1.93 25.20
C HIS A 284 13.58 1.70 25.44
N THR A 285 14.36 1.51 24.37
CA THR A 285 15.83 1.34 24.45
C THR A 285 16.52 2.55 25.05
N GLU A 286 16.00 3.76 24.80
CA GLU A 286 16.51 5.01 25.36
C GLU A 286 15.87 5.38 26.72
N GLY A 287 15.18 4.42 27.36
CA GLY A 287 14.73 4.54 28.75
C GLY A 287 13.33 5.11 28.95
N TYR A 288 12.52 5.25 27.91
CA TYR A 288 11.12 5.63 28.06
C TYR A 288 10.34 4.48 28.69
N ALA A 289 9.73 4.74 29.85
CA ALA A 289 8.85 3.78 30.52
C ALA A 289 7.57 3.53 29.72
N LEU A 290 6.99 2.33 29.84
CA LEU A 290 5.76 1.96 29.09
C LEU A 290 4.56 2.87 29.40
N ASP A 291 4.55 3.47 30.58
CA ASP A 291 3.50 4.38 31.03
C ASP A 291 3.74 5.85 30.65
N HIS A 292 4.91 6.19 30.09
CA HIS A 292 5.23 7.50 29.54
C HIS A 292 4.20 7.86 28.44
N PRO A 293 3.70 9.11 28.35
CA PRO A 293 2.62 9.47 27.42
C PRO A 293 2.80 8.99 25.98
N VAL A 294 3.98 9.23 25.38
CA VAL A 294 4.32 8.78 24.01
C VAL A 294 4.26 7.25 23.86
N MET A 295 4.76 6.50 24.83
CA MET A 295 4.78 5.03 24.81
C MET A 295 3.37 4.48 25.01
N ARG A 296 2.64 5.02 25.99
CA ARG A 296 1.26 4.63 26.29
C ARG A 296 0.34 4.83 25.10
N ALA A 297 0.42 6.00 24.44
CA ALA A 297 -0.39 6.28 23.25
C ALA A 297 -0.07 5.31 22.11
N GLY A 298 1.23 5.05 21.85
CA GLY A 298 1.62 4.09 20.83
C GLY A 298 1.22 2.65 21.15
N LEU A 299 1.27 2.22 22.41
CA LEU A 299 0.80 0.88 22.79
C LEU A 299 -0.74 0.77 22.69
N ASP A 300 -1.45 1.85 23.01
CA ASP A 300 -2.91 1.88 23.00
C ASP A 300 -3.51 1.99 21.58
N ALA A 301 -2.74 2.44 20.58
CA ALA A 301 -3.21 2.54 19.19
C ALA A 301 -3.79 1.20 18.66
N PHE A 302 -3.22 0.05 19.04
CA PHE A 302 -3.78 -1.26 18.65
C PHE A 302 -5.13 -1.59 19.33
N ASN A 303 -5.49 -0.92 20.41
CA ASN A 303 -6.83 -1.08 21.01
C ASN A 303 -7.90 -0.27 20.27
N GLN A 304 -7.50 0.59 19.33
CA GLN A 304 -8.38 1.48 18.56
C GLN A 304 -8.68 0.87 17.17
N HIS A 305 -8.63 1.68 16.12
CA HIS A 305 -9.04 1.35 14.75
C HIS A 305 -8.00 0.51 13.97
N TRP A 306 -6.79 0.32 14.50
CA TRP A 306 -5.76 -0.57 13.93
C TRP A 306 -6.12 -2.06 13.99
N LYS A 307 -7.14 -2.39 14.78
CA LYS A 307 -7.59 -3.75 15.05
C LYS A 307 -8.76 -4.12 14.16
N TYR A 308 -8.68 -5.30 13.54
CA TYR A 308 -9.83 -5.93 12.90
C TYR A 308 -10.10 -7.28 13.56
N GLU A 309 -11.33 -7.54 14.00
CA GLU A 309 -11.69 -8.77 14.70
C GLU A 309 -12.65 -9.61 13.87
N GLN A 310 -12.37 -10.90 13.77
CA GLN A 310 -13.25 -11.87 13.10
C GLN A 310 -13.13 -13.24 13.75
N ASP A 311 -14.25 -13.77 14.26
CA ASP A 311 -14.33 -15.12 14.86
C ASP A 311 -13.28 -15.38 15.96
N GLY A 312 -13.00 -14.34 16.76
CA GLY A 312 -11.99 -14.38 17.83
C GLY A 312 -10.54 -14.27 17.34
N ALA A 313 -10.29 -14.16 16.03
CA ALA A 313 -9.01 -13.75 15.49
C ALA A 313 -8.91 -12.22 15.52
N ILE A 314 -7.73 -11.70 15.82
CA ILE A 314 -7.44 -10.27 15.92
C ILE A 314 -6.31 -9.95 14.93
N TYR A 315 -6.64 -9.26 13.85
CA TYR A 315 -5.71 -8.83 12.83
C TYR A 315 -5.17 -7.43 13.17
N LEU A 316 -3.87 -7.24 12.94
CA LEU A 316 -3.25 -5.93 13.00
C LEU A 316 -3.15 -5.39 11.57
N GLN A 317 -3.88 -4.32 11.28
CA GLN A 317 -3.81 -3.69 9.96
C GLN A 317 -2.44 -3.03 9.76
N ALA A 318 -1.89 -3.12 8.55
CA ALA A 318 -0.62 -2.48 8.22
C ALA A 318 -0.71 -0.95 8.12
N SER A 319 -1.91 -0.47 7.80
CA SER A 319 -2.39 0.91 7.74
C SER A 319 -3.92 0.86 7.78
N GLU A 320 -4.62 1.97 7.58
CA GLU A 320 -6.06 2.02 7.44
C GLU A 320 -6.48 2.95 6.29
N SER A 321 -7.54 2.62 5.55
CA SER A 321 -7.93 3.31 4.32
C SER A 321 -9.20 4.20 4.36
N PRO A 322 -9.59 4.85 5.46
CA PRO A 322 -10.91 5.47 5.56
C PRO A 322 -11.11 6.75 4.76
N VAL A 323 -10.06 7.55 4.55
CA VAL A 323 -10.18 8.72 3.67
C VAL A 323 -10.37 8.24 2.24
N TRP A 324 -9.45 7.40 1.77
CA TRP A 324 -9.52 6.74 0.46
C TRP A 324 -10.87 6.07 0.18
N ASP A 325 -11.31 5.19 1.09
CA ASP A 325 -12.56 4.44 0.94
C ASP A 325 -13.78 5.34 0.92
N THR A 326 -13.78 6.43 1.70
CA THR A 326 -14.87 7.41 1.70
C THR A 326 -14.92 8.19 0.40
N LEU A 327 -13.77 8.63 -0.10
CA LEU A 327 -13.68 9.37 -1.36
C LEU A 327 -14.16 8.53 -2.55
N LEU A 328 -13.74 7.27 -2.63
CA LEU A 328 -14.21 6.35 -3.67
C LEU A 328 -15.67 5.95 -3.48
N SER A 329 -16.17 5.84 -2.25
CA SER A 329 -17.60 5.62 -2.00
C SER A 329 -18.45 6.80 -2.48
N ILE A 330 -18.00 8.04 -2.24
CA ILE A 330 -18.64 9.26 -2.77
C ILE A 330 -18.70 9.19 -4.31
N ILE A 331 -17.58 8.89 -4.96
CA ILE A 331 -17.50 8.81 -6.43
C ILE A 331 -18.44 7.72 -6.97
N ALA A 332 -18.49 6.55 -6.33
CA ALA A 332 -19.35 5.44 -6.73
C ALA A 332 -20.83 5.80 -6.67
N LEU A 333 -21.28 6.41 -5.56
CA LEU A 333 -22.66 6.87 -5.42
C LEU A 333 -22.99 7.96 -6.46
N LEU A 334 -22.08 8.90 -6.71
CA LEU A 334 -22.26 9.93 -7.74
C LEU A 334 -22.27 9.35 -9.17
N ASP A 335 -21.56 8.26 -9.43
CA ASP A 335 -21.56 7.57 -10.73
C ASP A 335 -22.90 6.88 -11.02
N CYS A 336 -23.65 6.46 -9.99
CA CYS A 336 -25.03 5.99 -10.10
C CYS A 336 -26.07 7.11 -10.26
N GLY A 337 -25.62 8.37 -10.14
CA GLY A 337 -26.48 9.55 -10.10
C GLY A 337 -26.75 9.99 -8.65
N PRO A 338 -26.88 11.30 -8.40
CA PRO A 338 -27.17 11.85 -7.08
C PRO A 338 -28.63 11.56 -6.68
N LEU A 339 -28.90 10.32 -6.26
CA LEU A 339 -30.25 9.87 -5.89
C LEU A 339 -30.66 10.49 -4.53
N PRO A 340 -31.94 10.89 -4.34
CA PRO A 340 -32.40 11.51 -3.10
C PRO A 340 -32.06 10.74 -1.82
N GLU A 341 -32.08 9.40 -1.87
CA GLU A 341 -31.74 8.51 -0.76
C GLU A 341 -30.24 8.50 -0.41
N THR A 342 -29.36 8.86 -1.36
CA THR A 342 -27.90 8.90 -1.15
C THR A 342 -27.43 10.25 -0.62
N LEU A 343 -28.16 11.34 -0.91
CA LEU A 343 -27.74 12.71 -0.57
C LEU A 343 -27.43 12.91 0.92
N PRO A 344 -28.23 12.40 1.89
CA PRO A 344 -27.90 12.57 3.31
C PRO A 344 -26.60 11.87 3.72
N ALA A 345 -26.29 10.72 3.12
CA ALA A 345 -25.04 10.01 3.38
C ALA A 345 -23.85 10.77 2.77
N LEU A 346 -24.01 11.28 1.54
CA LEU A 346 -23.01 12.11 0.87
C LEU A 346 -22.73 13.43 1.61
N GLU A 347 -23.74 14.09 2.17
CA GLU A 347 -23.57 15.29 3.00
C GLU A 347 -22.68 15.00 4.22
N ARG A 348 -22.97 13.93 4.99
CA ARG A 348 -22.14 13.53 6.14
C ARG A 348 -20.72 13.16 5.72
N ALA A 349 -20.58 12.48 4.59
CA ALA A 349 -19.27 12.11 4.07
C ALA A 349 -18.44 13.33 3.66
N ALA A 350 -19.06 14.33 3.03
CA ALA A 350 -18.40 15.60 2.70
C ALA A 350 -17.94 16.34 3.96
N GLU A 351 -18.81 16.44 4.97
CA GLU A 351 -18.48 17.07 6.26
C GLU A 351 -17.27 16.39 6.91
N TRP A 352 -17.27 15.05 6.94
CA TRP A 352 -16.16 14.28 7.49
C TRP A 352 -14.88 14.47 6.68
N ILE A 353 -14.93 14.36 5.34
CA ILE A 353 -13.76 14.58 4.48
C ILE A 353 -13.19 15.98 4.64
N LEU A 354 -14.02 17.02 4.69
CA LEU A 354 -13.57 18.39 4.93
C LEU A 354 -12.85 18.53 6.27
N SER A 355 -13.31 17.82 7.32
CA SER A 355 -12.64 17.80 8.62
C SER A 355 -11.25 17.14 8.61
N LYS A 356 -10.95 16.35 7.56
CA LYS A 356 -9.67 15.65 7.39
C LYS A 356 -8.65 16.42 6.54
N GLN A 357 -9.01 17.59 6.02
CA GLN A 357 -8.05 18.39 5.26
C GLN A 357 -6.89 18.86 6.16
N ILE A 358 -5.66 18.61 5.71
CA ILE A 358 -4.45 18.93 6.46
C ILE A 358 -3.94 20.31 6.06
N HIS A 359 -4.10 21.28 6.98
CA HIS A 359 -3.55 22.62 6.84
C HIS A 359 -2.15 22.79 7.45
N ALA A 360 -1.71 21.79 8.23
CA ALA A 360 -0.45 21.82 8.97
C ALA A 360 0.77 21.60 8.05
N TRP A 361 1.96 21.78 8.62
CA TRP A 361 3.20 21.39 7.95
C TRP A 361 3.38 19.86 8.02
N GLY A 362 3.90 19.29 6.95
CA GLY A 362 4.37 17.91 6.88
C GLY A 362 5.81 17.85 6.35
N ASP A 363 6.37 16.65 6.31
CA ASP A 363 7.76 16.47 5.89
C ASP A 363 8.02 16.92 4.43
N TRP A 364 7.01 16.84 3.56
CA TRP A 364 7.03 17.35 2.17
C TRP A 364 7.50 18.82 2.08
N LYS A 365 7.31 19.60 3.15
CA LYS A 365 7.68 21.02 3.22
C LYS A 365 9.19 21.25 3.22
N VAL A 366 10.01 20.23 3.46
CA VAL A 366 11.48 20.32 3.37
C VAL A 366 11.91 20.81 1.98
N TYR A 367 11.32 20.24 0.92
CA TYR A 367 11.60 20.63 -0.47
C TYR A 367 10.53 21.54 -1.10
N VAL A 368 9.30 21.54 -0.58
CA VAL A 368 8.20 22.38 -1.09
C VAL A 368 7.86 23.49 -0.09
N ARG A 369 8.87 24.31 0.23
CA ARG A 369 8.81 25.29 1.33
C ARG A 369 7.73 26.37 1.20
N HIS A 370 7.36 26.72 -0.03
CA HIS A 370 6.47 27.83 -0.34
C HIS A 370 4.99 27.46 -0.31
N ALA A 371 4.65 26.18 -0.42
CA ALA A 371 3.25 25.76 -0.51
C ALA A 371 2.58 25.75 0.87
N ARG A 372 1.29 26.09 0.86
CA ARG A 372 0.39 25.92 2.01
C ARG A 372 -0.04 24.47 2.12
N GLY A 373 -0.37 24.03 3.34
CA GLY A 373 -1.00 22.73 3.52
C GLY A 373 -2.45 22.77 3.02
N GLY A 374 -2.84 21.75 2.26
CA GLY A 374 -4.20 21.56 1.77
C GLY A 374 -4.49 20.14 1.29
N GLY A 375 -3.61 19.19 1.60
CA GLY A 375 -3.74 17.80 1.21
C GLY A 375 -4.59 16.98 2.18
N TRP A 376 -4.86 15.74 1.80
CA TRP A 376 -5.42 14.69 2.64
C TRP A 376 -4.40 13.57 2.77
N ALA A 377 -4.51 12.82 3.86
CA ALA A 377 -3.81 11.56 4.01
C ALA A 377 -4.80 10.40 3.84
N PHE A 378 -4.26 9.22 3.60
CA PHE A 378 -4.99 7.95 3.53
C PHE A 378 -5.76 7.58 4.81
N GLU A 379 -5.14 7.80 5.97
CA GLU A 379 -5.65 7.43 7.30
C GLU A 379 -6.52 8.52 7.95
N ARG A 380 -7.17 8.22 9.11
CA ARG A 380 -7.95 9.24 9.85
C ARG A 380 -7.08 10.28 10.55
N ALA A 381 -5.83 9.94 10.83
CA ALA A 381 -4.88 10.73 11.62
C ALA A 381 -3.45 10.51 11.11
N ASN A 382 -3.04 11.31 10.12
CA ASN A 382 -1.69 11.26 9.58
C ASN A 382 -1.24 12.64 9.07
N ARG A 383 -1.17 13.62 9.99
CA ARG A 383 -1.07 15.04 9.63
C ARG A 383 0.24 15.40 8.93
N PHE A 384 1.32 14.64 9.17
CA PHE A 384 2.64 14.97 8.61
C PHE A 384 2.85 14.42 7.21
N TYR A 385 1.98 13.50 6.77
CA TYR A 385 2.14 12.75 5.53
C TYR A 385 0.84 12.74 4.71
N PRO A 386 0.29 13.92 4.33
CA PRO A 386 -0.69 13.95 3.26
C PRO A 386 -0.04 13.40 1.98
N ASP A 387 -0.82 12.68 1.18
CA ASP A 387 -0.39 12.12 -0.08
C ASP A 387 -1.17 12.73 -1.25
N VAL A 388 -0.52 12.76 -2.40
CA VAL A 388 -1.01 13.38 -3.64
C VAL A 388 -2.19 12.60 -4.20
N ASP A 389 -2.24 11.29 -3.99
CA ASP A 389 -3.27 10.44 -4.56
C ASP A 389 -4.63 10.69 -3.87
N ASP A 390 -4.70 10.52 -2.54
CA ASP A 390 -5.88 10.86 -1.74
C ASP A 390 -6.30 12.32 -1.96
N THR A 391 -5.35 13.25 -2.06
CA THR A 391 -5.67 14.66 -2.33
C THR A 391 -6.30 14.84 -3.72
N ALA A 392 -5.82 14.15 -4.75
CA ALA A 392 -6.39 14.21 -6.09
C ALA A 392 -7.79 13.61 -6.13
N VAL A 393 -7.99 12.44 -5.50
CA VAL A 393 -9.32 11.81 -5.41
C VAL A 393 -10.26 12.65 -4.54
N ALA A 394 -9.77 13.35 -3.51
CA ALA A 394 -10.54 14.31 -2.74
C ALA A 394 -11.04 15.48 -3.59
N VAL A 395 -10.16 16.04 -4.42
CA VAL A 395 -10.53 17.07 -5.39
C VAL A 395 -11.60 16.55 -6.36
N LEU A 396 -11.40 15.36 -6.93
CA LEU A 396 -12.35 14.72 -7.84
C LEU A 396 -13.73 14.53 -7.18
N ALA A 397 -13.77 13.92 -5.99
CA ALA A 397 -14.99 13.62 -5.27
C ALA A 397 -15.74 14.89 -4.85
N LEU A 398 -15.05 15.84 -4.20
CA LEU A 398 -15.65 17.07 -3.69
C LEU A 398 -16.09 17.99 -4.82
N ALA A 399 -15.34 18.11 -5.92
CA ALA A 399 -15.73 18.92 -7.08
C ALA A 399 -17.03 18.40 -7.72
N ARG A 400 -17.18 17.08 -7.82
CA ARG A 400 -18.39 16.44 -8.33
C ARG A 400 -19.56 16.50 -7.37
N LEU A 401 -19.29 16.46 -6.06
CA LEU A 401 -20.33 16.51 -5.02
C LEU A 401 -20.85 17.94 -4.78
N LYS A 402 -19.99 18.96 -4.95
CA LYS A 402 -20.28 20.38 -4.69
C LYS A 402 -21.67 20.85 -5.17
N PRO A 403 -22.15 20.55 -6.40
CA PRO A 403 -23.45 21.02 -6.89
C PRO A 403 -24.65 20.46 -6.13
N HIS A 404 -24.46 19.43 -5.31
CA HIS A 404 -25.50 18.71 -4.57
C HIS A 404 -25.49 19.03 -3.07
N LEU A 405 -24.53 19.83 -2.59
CA LEU A 405 -24.44 20.22 -1.19
C LEU A 405 -25.28 21.46 -0.89
N ARG A 406 -25.84 21.53 0.32
CA ARG A 406 -26.57 22.70 0.81
C ARG A 406 -25.69 23.95 0.93
N ASP A 407 -24.45 23.78 1.39
CA ASP A 407 -23.45 24.84 1.49
C ASP A 407 -22.15 24.43 0.79
N PRO A 408 -21.90 24.93 -0.43
CA PRO A 408 -20.71 24.58 -1.18
C PRO A 408 -19.46 25.40 -0.79
N ARG A 409 -19.58 26.44 0.06
CA ARG A 409 -18.47 27.36 0.34
C ARG A 409 -17.26 26.69 1.01
N PRO A 410 -17.42 25.77 1.98
CA PRO A 410 -16.27 25.05 2.55
C PRO A 410 -15.53 24.21 1.51
N VAL A 411 -16.27 23.63 0.55
CA VAL A 411 -15.67 22.86 -0.55
C VAL A 411 -14.85 23.75 -1.46
N ASP A 412 -15.31 24.96 -1.79
CA ASP A 412 -14.55 25.88 -2.63
C ASP A 412 -13.17 26.23 -2.03
N ALA A 413 -13.14 26.57 -0.75
CA ALA A 413 -11.89 26.86 -0.05
C ALA A 413 -10.97 25.63 0.02
N ALA A 414 -11.55 24.44 0.24
CA ALA A 414 -10.79 23.20 0.30
C ALA A 414 -10.14 22.85 -1.04
N LEU A 415 -10.90 22.97 -2.15
CA LEU A 415 -10.43 22.69 -3.51
C LEU A 415 -9.32 23.65 -3.95
N GLU A 416 -9.40 24.92 -3.58
CA GLU A 416 -8.35 25.92 -3.88
C GLU A 416 -7.02 25.52 -3.24
N LEU A 417 -7.02 25.22 -1.94
CA LEU A 417 -5.82 24.82 -1.19
C LEU A 417 -5.23 23.51 -1.70
N ALA A 418 -6.09 22.52 -1.96
CA ALA A 418 -5.70 21.23 -2.49
C ALA A 418 -5.00 21.35 -3.84
N THR A 419 -5.56 22.18 -4.73
CA THR A 419 -5.01 22.42 -6.06
C THR A 419 -3.68 23.16 -6.00
N GLU A 420 -3.54 24.17 -5.14
CA GLU A 420 -2.26 24.86 -4.89
C GLU A 420 -1.20 23.86 -4.42
N TRP A 421 -1.54 23.01 -3.45
CA TRP A 421 -0.63 22.00 -2.90
C TRP A 421 -0.23 20.96 -3.95
N ILE A 422 -1.18 20.34 -4.66
CA ILE A 422 -0.91 19.37 -5.74
C ILE A 422 0.04 19.96 -6.78
N LEU A 423 -0.19 21.19 -7.25
CA LEU A 423 0.66 21.80 -8.28
C LEU A 423 2.10 22.02 -7.78
N ALA A 424 2.26 22.37 -6.51
CA ALA A 424 3.59 22.56 -5.92
C ALA A 424 4.36 21.22 -5.78
N MET A 425 3.63 20.12 -5.56
CA MET A 425 4.15 18.76 -5.43
C MET A 425 4.57 18.11 -6.76
N GLN A 426 4.27 18.72 -7.91
CA GLN A 426 4.66 18.15 -9.21
C GLN A 426 6.18 18.03 -9.34
N SER A 427 6.65 16.85 -9.70
CA SER A 427 8.07 16.56 -9.90
C SER A 427 8.58 17.07 -11.24
N SER A 428 9.90 17.19 -11.34
CA SER A 428 10.63 17.75 -12.49
C SER A 428 10.39 16.99 -13.80
N ASN A 429 10.16 15.67 -13.73
CA ASN A 429 9.84 14.82 -14.90
C ASN A 429 8.39 15.02 -15.42
N GLY A 430 7.55 15.77 -14.69
CA GLY A 430 6.17 16.07 -15.05
C GLY A 430 5.12 15.18 -14.37
N GLY A 431 5.52 14.08 -13.73
CA GLY A 431 4.63 13.25 -12.93
C GLY A 431 4.52 13.70 -11.47
N TRP A 432 3.72 12.96 -10.72
CA TRP A 432 3.60 13.07 -9.27
C TRP A 432 3.94 11.74 -8.60
N ALA A 433 4.62 11.85 -7.46
CA ALA A 433 4.84 10.77 -6.52
C ALA A 433 3.77 10.81 -5.43
N ALA A 434 3.74 9.83 -4.52
CA ALA A 434 2.71 9.75 -3.50
C ALA A 434 2.88 10.84 -2.43
N PHE A 435 4.05 11.02 -1.83
CA PHE A 435 4.25 11.91 -0.68
C PHE A 435 5.28 13.01 -0.91
N ASP A 436 6.32 12.77 -1.71
CA ASP A 436 7.46 13.68 -1.82
C ASP A 436 7.80 14.06 -3.26
N LYS A 437 8.04 15.35 -3.49
CA LYS A 437 8.51 15.86 -4.78
C LYS A 437 9.96 15.46 -5.05
N ASP A 438 10.23 14.98 -6.26
CA ASP A 438 11.58 14.64 -6.75
C ASP A 438 12.34 13.66 -5.82
N ASN A 439 11.63 12.71 -5.20
CA ASN A 439 12.23 11.66 -4.36
C ASN A 439 12.82 10.53 -5.25
N THR A 440 13.88 10.87 -5.97
CA THR A 440 14.48 10.04 -7.04
C THR A 440 15.98 9.79 -6.83
N THR A 441 16.43 9.72 -5.57
CA THR A 441 17.86 9.56 -5.25
C THR A 441 18.28 8.08 -5.31
N TYR A 442 18.39 7.54 -6.53
CA TYR A 442 18.71 6.12 -6.79
C TYR A 442 20.01 5.59 -6.15
N LEU A 443 20.91 6.48 -5.70
CA LEU A 443 22.10 6.07 -4.95
C LEU A 443 21.72 5.31 -3.67
N LEU A 444 20.61 5.68 -3.02
CA LEU A 444 20.16 5.08 -1.76
C LEU A 444 19.67 3.64 -1.92
N THR A 445 19.30 3.21 -3.12
CA THR A 445 18.80 1.85 -3.36
C THR A 445 19.93 0.83 -3.46
N ARG A 446 21.19 1.28 -3.37
CA ARG A 446 22.39 0.43 -3.43
C ARG A 446 23.04 0.21 -2.07
N ILE A 447 22.49 0.79 -1.00
CA ILE A 447 22.99 0.55 0.36
C ILE A 447 22.57 -0.86 0.81
N PRO A 448 23.34 -1.56 1.66
CA PRO A 448 23.05 -2.96 2.00
C PRO A 448 21.71 -3.16 2.72
N PHE A 449 21.19 -2.12 3.37
CA PHE A 449 19.85 -2.09 3.98
C PHE A 449 18.71 -2.25 2.95
N ALA A 450 18.93 -1.90 1.68
CA ALA A 450 17.91 -1.82 0.63
C ALA A 450 17.50 -3.18 0.02
N ASP A 451 16.99 -4.12 0.83
CA ASP A 451 16.64 -5.46 0.34
C ASP A 451 15.14 -5.81 0.39
N PHE A 452 14.30 -4.96 0.98
CA PHE A 452 12.84 -5.10 1.03
C PHE A 452 12.11 -3.84 0.59
N GLY A 453 10.97 -4.02 -0.09
CA GLY A 453 10.07 -2.93 -0.47
C GLY A 453 10.72 -1.90 -1.38
N GLU A 454 10.28 -0.65 -1.27
CA GLU A 454 10.79 0.50 -2.01
C GLU A 454 11.40 1.53 -1.06
N LEU A 455 12.62 2.04 -1.32
CA LEU A 455 13.22 3.08 -0.48
C LEU A 455 12.92 4.51 -0.94
N LEU A 456 12.46 4.65 -2.17
CA LEU A 456 12.21 5.92 -2.84
C LEU A 456 10.75 6.02 -3.25
N ASP A 457 10.31 7.26 -3.44
CA ASP A 457 8.97 7.63 -3.90
C ASP A 457 9.08 8.41 -5.22
N PRO A 458 9.54 7.76 -6.32
CA PRO A 458 9.56 8.40 -7.61
C PRO A 458 8.12 8.59 -8.12
N PRO A 459 7.89 9.53 -9.05
CA PRO A 459 6.59 9.67 -9.69
C PRO A 459 6.09 8.37 -10.31
N SER A 460 4.77 8.14 -10.25
CA SER A 460 4.11 6.98 -10.84
C SER A 460 2.92 7.42 -11.72
N VAL A 461 2.57 6.58 -12.69
CA VAL A 461 1.59 6.93 -13.71
C VAL A 461 0.15 6.93 -13.18
N ASP A 462 -0.16 6.07 -12.22
CA ASP A 462 -1.46 6.00 -11.52
C ASP A 462 -1.74 7.28 -10.72
N VAL A 463 -0.81 7.69 -9.84
CA VAL A 463 -0.94 8.96 -9.07
C VAL A 463 -1.03 10.15 -10.03
N THR A 464 -0.21 10.16 -11.09
CA THR A 464 -0.27 11.20 -12.12
C THR A 464 -1.62 11.20 -12.85
N ALA A 465 -2.22 10.04 -13.11
CA ALA A 465 -3.53 9.94 -13.72
C ALA A 465 -4.63 10.50 -12.83
N HIS A 466 -4.64 10.17 -11.53
CA HIS A 466 -5.63 10.71 -10.60
C HIS A 466 -5.53 12.24 -10.49
N VAL A 467 -4.31 12.81 -10.43
CA VAL A 467 -4.11 14.27 -10.48
C VAL A 467 -4.66 14.87 -11.77
N VAL A 468 -4.39 14.24 -12.92
CA VAL A 468 -4.88 14.71 -14.22
C VAL A 468 -6.40 14.65 -14.30
N GLU A 469 -7.04 13.59 -13.78
CA GLU A 469 -8.50 13.46 -13.71
C GLU A 469 -9.12 14.53 -12.80
N ALA A 470 -8.51 14.79 -11.65
CA ALA A 470 -8.93 15.82 -10.72
C ALA A 470 -8.87 17.22 -11.33
N LEU A 471 -7.75 17.58 -11.96
CA LEU A 471 -7.59 18.87 -12.64
C LEU A 471 -8.55 19.01 -13.84
N GLY A 472 -8.75 17.94 -14.61
CA GLY A 472 -9.73 17.92 -15.70
C GLY A 472 -11.16 18.15 -15.19
N THR A 473 -11.52 17.54 -14.07
CA THR A 473 -12.82 17.71 -13.42
C THR A 473 -13.05 19.13 -12.92
N LEU A 474 -11.99 19.81 -12.45
CA LEU A 474 -12.03 21.24 -12.12
C LEU A 474 -12.10 22.17 -13.35
N GLY A 475 -12.07 21.61 -14.57
CA GLY A 475 -12.13 22.38 -15.82
C GLY A 475 -10.81 23.00 -16.26
N TRP A 476 -9.66 22.50 -15.76
CA TRP A 476 -8.36 23.03 -16.18
C TRP A 476 -8.10 22.73 -17.66
N PRO A 477 -7.57 23.70 -18.43
CA PRO A 477 -7.37 23.49 -19.86
C PRO A 477 -6.25 22.49 -20.10
N LYS A 478 -6.44 21.58 -21.06
CA LYS A 478 -5.42 20.61 -21.49
C LYS A 478 -4.04 21.23 -21.76
N HIS A 479 -4.03 22.47 -22.27
CA HIS A 479 -2.82 23.21 -22.61
C HIS A 479 -2.13 23.86 -21.41
N HIS A 480 -2.67 23.72 -20.20
CA HIS A 480 -1.99 24.18 -18.99
C HIS A 480 -0.61 23.52 -18.86
N PRO A 481 0.47 24.27 -18.54
CA PRO A 481 1.83 23.71 -18.51
C PRO A 481 2.00 22.48 -17.62
N ALA A 482 1.33 22.42 -16.47
CA ALA A 482 1.38 21.26 -15.58
C ALA A 482 0.77 20.00 -16.22
N ILE A 483 -0.38 20.14 -16.89
CA ILE A 483 -1.07 19.04 -17.59
C ILE A 483 -0.28 18.60 -18.82
N GLN A 484 0.34 19.53 -19.56
CA GLN A 484 1.18 19.19 -20.71
C GLN A 484 2.43 18.37 -20.31
N ARG A 485 3.04 18.69 -19.16
CA ARG A 485 4.14 17.88 -18.62
C ARG A 485 3.65 16.49 -18.16
N ALA A 486 2.50 16.44 -17.50
CA ALA A 486 1.86 15.19 -17.08
C ALA A 486 1.54 14.28 -18.26
N LEU A 487 0.93 14.83 -19.32
CA LEU A 487 0.64 14.12 -20.57
C LEU A 487 1.89 13.56 -21.23
N ARG A 488 2.99 14.33 -21.22
CA ARG A 488 4.28 13.85 -21.74
C ARG A 488 4.80 12.67 -20.92
N TYR A 489 4.75 12.79 -19.60
CA TYR A 489 5.13 11.73 -18.67
C TYR A 489 4.29 10.46 -18.90
N ILE A 490 2.96 10.56 -18.91
CA ILE A 490 2.04 9.44 -19.18
C ILE A 490 2.38 8.75 -20.51
N ARG A 491 2.63 9.51 -21.57
CA ARG A 491 2.99 8.92 -22.88
C ARG A 491 4.36 8.24 -22.86
N GLN A 492 5.31 8.72 -22.08
CA GLN A 492 6.63 8.10 -21.92
C GLN A 492 6.56 6.81 -21.10
N GLU A 493 5.65 6.74 -20.14
CA GLU A 493 5.46 5.55 -19.29
C GLU A 493 4.61 4.45 -19.93
N GLN A 494 4.04 4.67 -21.12
CA GLN A 494 3.26 3.64 -21.79
C GLN A 494 4.14 2.45 -22.21
N GLU A 495 3.66 1.24 -21.94
CA GLU A 495 4.31 0.00 -22.34
C GLU A 495 4.26 -0.20 -23.86
N PRO A 496 5.21 -0.97 -24.43
CA PRO A 496 5.18 -1.33 -25.85
C PRO A 496 3.93 -2.10 -26.27
N ASP A 497 3.18 -2.72 -25.37
CA ASP A 497 1.91 -3.39 -25.64
C ASP A 497 0.68 -2.46 -25.52
N GLY A 498 0.87 -1.23 -25.01
CA GLY A 498 -0.17 -0.21 -24.85
C GLY A 498 -0.63 -0.01 -23.41
N SER A 499 -0.32 -0.91 -22.48
CA SER A 499 -0.72 -0.79 -21.08
C SER A 499 0.09 0.25 -20.30
N TRP A 500 -0.34 0.56 -19.07
CA TRP A 500 0.42 1.33 -18.09
C TRP A 500 0.58 0.55 -16.80
N PHE A 501 1.77 0.61 -16.21
CA PHE A 501 2.11 -0.04 -14.93
C PHE A 501 1.27 0.51 -13.77
N GLY A 502 0.78 -0.36 -12.89
CA GLY A 502 0.13 0.03 -11.64
C GLY A 502 1.14 -0.01 -10.50
N ARG A 503 1.41 1.12 -9.85
CA ARG A 503 2.33 1.19 -8.71
C ARG A 503 1.63 0.86 -7.40
N TRP A 504 0.36 1.26 -7.26
CA TRP A 504 -0.43 1.13 -6.03
C TRP A 504 -1.61 0.16 -6.13
N GLY A 505 -1.99 -0.25 -7.34
CA GLY A 505 -2.98 -1.29 -7.61
C GLY A 505 -2.46 -2.32 -8.60
N VAL A 506 -2.87 -3.57 -8.44
CA VAL A 506 -2.40 -4.73 -9.22
C VAL A 506 -3.10 -4.79 -10.59
N ASN A 507 -2.43 -4.66 -11.72
CA ASN A 507 -1.17 -3.95 -11.99
C ASN A 507 -1.40 -3.15 -13.28
N HIS A 508 -1.22 -3.77 -14.44
CA HIS A 508 -1.42 -3.12 -15.72
C HIS A 508 -2.89 -2.82 -16.03
N ILE A 509 -3.83 -3.64 -15.53
CA ILE A 509 -5.26 -3.34 -15.60
C ILE A 509 -5.56 -2.06 -14.80
N TYR A 510 -5.02 -1.94 -13.59
CA TYR A 510 -5.20 -0.77 -12.72
C TYR A 510 -4.63 0.50 -13.37
N GLY A 511 -3.35 0.49 -13.74
CA GLY A 511 -2.71 1.66 -14.35
C GLY A 511 -3.40 2.11 -15.64
N THR A 512 -3.81 1.17 -16.49
CA THR A 512 -4.55 1.47 -17.72
C THR A 512 -5.97 1.99 -17.42
N GLY A 513 -6.64 1.39 -16.43
CA GLY A 513 -7.96 1.78 -15.96
C GLY A 513 -8.00 3.17 -15.32
N ALA A 514 -6.89 3.65 -14.75
CA ALA A 514 -6.75 5.00 -14.21
C ALA A 514 -6.40 6.04 -15.31
N VAL A 515 -5.47 5.70 -16.23
CA VAL A 515 -5.01 6.64 -17.26
C VAL A 515 -6.11 7.00 -18.26
N LEU A 516 -6.92 6.05 -18.71
CA LEU A 516 -7.93 6.30 -19.74
C LEU A 516 -9.01 7.31 -19.31
N PRO A 517 -9.61 7.22 -18.10
CA PRO A 517 -10.49 8.26 -17.54
C PRO A 517 -9.80 9.62 -17.42
N ALA A 518 -8.56 9.66 -16.94
CA ALA A 518 -7.80 10.90 -16.79
C ALA A 518 -7.60 11.63 -18.13
N LEU A 519 -7.25 10.89 -19.19
CA LEU A 519 -7.12 11.44 -20.54
C LEU A 519 -8.46 12.01 -21.05
N ARG A 520 -9.58 11.32 -20.81
CA ARG A 520 -10.90 11.83 -21.17
C ARG A 520 -11.24 13.10 -20.39
N ALA A 521 -10.95 13.14 -19.10
CA ALA A 521 -11.30 14.26 -18.21
C ALA A 521 -10.67 15.60 -18.66
N ILE A 522 -9.46 15.56 -19.22
CA ILE A 522 -8.79 16.75 -19.77
C ILE A 522 -9.10 17.02 -21.25
N GLY A 523 -10.00 16.26 -21.87
CA GLY A 523 -10.37 16.43 -23.28
C GLY A 523 -9.26 16.03 -24.26
N GLU A 524 -8.53 14.95 -23.96
CA GLU A 524 -7.68 14.32 -24.97
C GLU A 524 -8.51 13.67 -26.08
N ASP A 525 -8.00 13.65 -27.32
CA ASP A 525 -8.68 12.92 -28.40
C ASP A 525 -8.53 11.41 -28.13
N MET A 526 -9.61 10.79 -27.68
CA MET A 526 -9.63 9.37 -27.32
C MET A 526 -9.45 8.42 -28.52
N ARG A 527 -9.36 8.95 -29.75
CA ARG A 527 -9.06 8.19 -30.97
C ARG A 527 -7.57 8.20 -31.32
N GLN A 528 -6.73 8.84 -30.51
CA GLN A 528 -5.28 8.79 -30.71
C GLN A 528 -4.76 7.34 -30.69
N PRO A 529 -3.79 6.98 -31.54
CA PRO A 529 -3.32 5.59 -31.64
C PRO A 529 -2.87 4.98 -30.32
N TYR A 530 -2.24 5.78 -29.45
CA TYR A 530 -1.75 5.30 -28.15
C TYR A 530 -2.89 4.99 -27.16
N VAL A 531 -4.02 5.73 -27.24
CA VAL A 531 -5.23 5.48 -26.44
C VAL A 531 -5.93 4.23 -26.93
N LEU A 532 -6.12 4.11 -28.25
CA LEU A 532 -6.74 2.96 -28.88
C LEU A 532 -5.96 1.67 -28.62
N LYS A 533 -4.63 1.73 -28.64
CA LYS A 533 -3.76 0.60 -28.31
C LYS A 533 -3.95 0.11 -26.88
N ALA A 534 -4.10 1.01 -25.92
CA ALA A 534 -4.33 0.66 -24.52
C ALA A 534 -5.70 -0.01 -24.31
N ALA A 535 -6.74 0.50 -24.98
CA ALA A 535 -8.06 -0.09 -24.90
C ALA A 535 -8.17 -1.42 -25.68
N ASP A 536 -7.46 -1.57 -26.81
CA ASP A 536 -7.27 -2.87 -27.48
C ASP A 536 -6.56 -3.88 -26.57
N TRP A 537 -5.55 -3.42 -25.82
CA TRP A 537 -4.87 -4.25 -24.84
C TRP A 537 -5.82 -4.75 -23.75
N LEU A 538 -6.71 -3.89 -23.21
CA LEU A 538 -7.74 -4.33 -22.27
C LEU A 538 -8.64 -5.40 -22.89
N VAL A 539 -9.16 -5.20 -24.09
CA VAL A 539 -10.01 -6.21 -24.76
C VAL A 539 -9.28 -7.54 -24.97
N ALA A 540 -8.00 -7.50 -25.35
CA ALA A 540 -7.18 -8.69 -25.54
C ALA A 540 -6.93 -9.50 -24.25
N HIS A 541 -7.11 -8.88 -23.07
CA HIS A 541 -6.91 -9.50 -21.76
C HIS A 541 -8.23 -9.82 -21.03
N GLN A 542 -9.39 -9.73 -21.71
CA GLN A 542 -10.66 -10.16 -21.14
C GLN A 542 -10.71 -11.69 -21.00
N ASN A 543 -11.07 -12.19 -19.81
CA ASN A 543 -11.19 -13.62 -19.55
C ASN A 543 -12.41 -14.25 -20.25
N PRO A 544 -12.46 -15.58 -20.39
CA PRO A 544 -13.61 -16.29 -20.99
C PRO A 544 -14.94 -16.05 -20.27
N ASP A 545 -14.92 -15.82 -18.96
CA ASP A 545 -16.11 -15.51 -18.15
C ASP A 545 -16.60 -14.05 -18.29
N GLY A 546 -15.91 -13.23 -19.08
CA GLY A 546 -16.25 -11.83 -19.34
C GLY A 546 -15.60 -10.85 -18.37
N GLY A 547 -15.06 -11.30 -17.25
CA GLY A 547 -14.33 -10.45 -16.32
C GLY A 547 -12.90 -10.18 -16.76
N TRP A 548 -12.19 -9.42 -15.93
CA TRP A 548 -10.75 -9.22 -16.00
C TRP A 548 -10.11 -9.54 -14.66
N GLY A 549 -8.88 -10.05 -14.73
CA GLY A 549 -8.12 -10.44 -13.57
C GLY A 549 -6.62 -10.31 -13.84
N GLU A 550 -5.87 -9.87 -12.85
CA GLU A 550 -4.40 -9.82 -12.90
C GLU A 550 -3.81 -10.24 -11.57
N THR A 551 -2.96 -11.26 -11.59
CA THR A 551 -2.29 -11.74 -10.37
C THR A 551 -1.18 -10.78 -9.93
N PRO A 552 -0.92 -10.63 -8.62
CA PRO A 552 0.27 -9.92 -8.14
C PRO A 552 1.58 -10.40 -8.78
N ALA A 553 1.69 -11.68 -9.14
CA ALA A 553 2.88 -12.21 -9.81
C ALA A 553 3.21 -11.53 -11.17
N SER A 554 2.28 -10.75 -11.74
CA SER A 554 2.53 -9.88 -12.90
C SER A 554 3.68 -8.87 -12.68
N TYR A 555 3.98 -8.50 -11.42
CA TYR A 555 5.12 -7.62 -11.09
C TYR A 555 6.48 -8.23 -11.43
N VAL A 556 6.62 -9.55 -11.46
CA VAL A 556 7.92 -10.19 -11.74
C VAL A 556 7.92 -11.04 -13.00
N ASN A 557 6.74 -11.29 -13.56
CA ASN A 557 6.58 -12.08 -14.77
C ASN A 557 5.75 -11.34 -15.82
N PRO A 558 6.39 -10.75 -16.85
CA PRO A 558 5.69 -10.07 -17.94
C PRO A 558 4.63 -10.92 -18.65
N ALA A 559 4.78 -12.25 -18.65
CA ALA A 559 3.81 -13.15 -19.27
C ALA A 559 2.48 -13.24 -18.51
N LEU A 560 2.42 -12.71 -17.28
CA LEU A 560 1.23 -12.63 -16.43
C LEU A 560 0.58 -11.23 -16.42
N ARG A 561 1.11 -10.27 -17.20
CA ARG A 561 0.49 -8.94 -17.36
C ARG A 561 -0.96 -9.10 -17.85
N GLY A 562 -1.89 -8.45 -17.15
CA GLY A 562 -3.32 -8.54 -17.41
C GLY A 562 -3.90 -9.96 -17.33
N ARG A 563 -3.26 -10.89 -16.60
CA ARG A 563 -3.72 -12.29 -16.50
C ARG A 563 -3.87 -12.74 -15.05
N GLY A 564 -5.00 -13.35 -14.74
CA GLY A 564 -5.36 -13.83 -13.41
C GLY A 564 -6.83 -14.23 -13.36
N THR A 565 -7.27 -14.76 -12.22
CA THR A 565 -8.68 -15.00 -11.94
C THR A 565 -9.44 -13.68 -12.03
N SER A 566 -10.59 -13.65 -12.71
CA SER A 566 -11.42 -12.46 -12.81
C SER A 566 -11.85 -11.97 -11.42
N THR A 567 -11.60 -10.70 -11.12
CA THR A 567 -12.00 -10.06 -9.85
C THR A 567 -12.99 -8.93 -10.12
N ALA A 568 -13.77 -8.55 -9.12
CA ALA A 568 -14.80 -7.53 -9.27
C ALA A 568 -14.17 -6.15 -9.50
N SER A 569 -13.13 -5.81 -8.72
CA SER A 569 -12.41 -4.54 -8.83
C SER A 569 -11.65 -4.40 -10.15
N GLN A 570 -10.89 -5.42 -10.58
CA GLN A 570 -10.14 -5.35 -11.84
C GLN A 570 -11.05 -5.35 -13.06
N THR A 571 -12.16 -6.10 -13.03
CA THR A 571 -13.21 -6.02 -14.06
C THR A 571 -13.77 -4.60 -14.15
N ALA A 572 -14.05 -3.98 -13.01
CA ALA A 572 -14.51 -2.60 -12.98
C ALA A 572 -13.48 -1.61 -13.53
N TRP A 573 -12.19 -1.73 -13.21
CA TRP A 573 -11.15 -0.86 -13.77
C TRP A 573 -11.06 -0.95 -15.30
N ALA A 574 -11.12 -2.16 -15.85
CA ALA A 574 -11.17 -2.36 -17.30
C ALA A 574 -12.41 -1.71 -17.92
N LEU A 575 -13.59 -1.87 -17.29
CA LEU A 575 -14.83 -1.25 -17.73
C LEU A 575 -14.77 0.28 -17.70
N LEU A 576 -14.25 0.87 -16.61
CA LEU A 576 -14.08 2.31 -16.46
C LEU A 576 -13.18 2.88 -17.58
N GLY A 577 -12.06 2.19 -17.89
CA GLY A 577 -11.16 2.57 -18.98
C GLY A 577 -11.81 2.47 -20.36
N LEU A 578 -12.47 1.34 -20.67
CA LEU A 578 -13.12 1.12 -21.97
C LEU A 578 -14.28 2.10 -22.21
N MET A 579 -15.09 2.37 -21.18
CA MET A 579 -16.17 3.37 -21.26
C MET A 579 -15.64 4.80 -21.40
N ALA A 580 -14.47 5.12 -20.82
CA ALA A 580 -13.85 6.42 -21.01
C ALA A 580 -13.38 6.63 -22.47
N VAL A 581 -13.04 5.57 -23.20
CA VAL A 581 -12.67 5.70 -24.62
C VAL A 581 -13.92 5.98 -25.48
N ASP A 582 -15.08 5.42 -25.10
CA ASP A 582 -16.38 5.68 -25.73
C ASP A 582 -16.39 5.37 -27.25
N ASP A 583 -15.73 4.27 -27.63
CA ASP A 583 -15.71 3.77 -29.00
C ASP A 583 -16.67 2.56 -29.13
N PRO A 584 -17.59 2.55 -30.12
CA PRO A 584 -18.51 1.43 -30.36
C PRO A 584 -17.83 0.06 -30.48
N ARG A 585 -16.56 0.02 -30.92
CA ARG A 585 -15.81 -1.24 -31.09
C ARG A 585 -15.64 -2.04 -29.80
N TYR A 586 -15.73 -1.38 -28.64
CA TYR A 586 -15.55 -2.04 -27.34
C TYR A 586 -16.86 -2.43 -26.65
N ARG A 587 -18.03 -2.07 -27.22
CA ARG A 587 -19.34 -2.40 -26.64
C ARG A 587 -19.51 -3.89 -26.30
N PRO A 588 -19.07 -4.85 -27.14
CA PRO A 588 -19.18 -6.27 -26.80
C PRO A 588 -18.35 -6.67 -25.57
N ALA A 589 -17.14 -6.13 -25.42
CA ALA A 589 -16.29 -6.40 -24.26
C ALA A 589 -16.90 -5.79 -22.99
N ILE A 590 -17.39 -4.55 -23.08
CA ILE A 590 -18.08 -3.86 -21.97
C ILE A 590 -19.30 -4.66 -21.50
N ALA A 591 -20.15 -5.14 -22.43
CA ALA A 591 -21.32 -5.93 -22.10
C ALA A 591 -20.97 -7.20 -21.32
N ARG A 592 -19.96 -7.95 -21.78
CA ARG A 592 -19.50 -9.17 -21.09
C ARG A 592 -18.95 -8.88 -19.69
N GLY A 593 -18.25 -7.76 -19.49
CA GLY A 593 -17.78 -7.36 -18.16
C GLY A 593 -18.91 -6.96 -17.22
N LEU A 594 -19.92 -6.25 -17.72
CA LEU A 594 -21.11 -5.91 -16.94
C LEU A 594 -21.91 -7.17 -16.56
N ALA A 595 -22.04 -8.12 -17.49
CA ALA A 595 -22.67 -9.41 -17.20
C ALA A 595 -21.92 -10.16 -16.09
N PHE A 596 -20.59 -10.22 -16.15
CA PHE A 596 -19.77 -10.79 -15.08
C PHE A 596 -20.07 -10.14 -13.72
N LEU A 597 -20.10 -8.81 -13.63
CA LEU A 597 -20.40 -8.13 -12.37
C LEU A 597 -21.81 -8.45 -11.86
N VAL A 598 -22.82 -8.47 -12.73
CA VAL A 598 -24.20 -8.81 -12.35
C VAL A 598 -24.30 -10.26 -11.86
N GLU A 599 -23.70 -11.21 -12.59
CA GLU A 599 -23.75 -12.64 -12.28
C GLU A 599 -22.99 -13.01 -11.01
N ARG A 600 -21.93 -12.26 -10.68
CA ARG A 600 -21.09 -12.50 -9.49
C ARG A 600 -21.52 -11.71 -8.25
N GLN A 601 -22.55 -10.87 -8.34
CA GLN A 601 -23.04 -10.12 -7.18
C GLN A 601 -23.73 -11.06 -6.19
N LEU A 602 -23.28 -11.06 -4.93
CA LEU A 602 -23.86 -11.84 -3.85
C LEU A 602 -25.26 -11.38 -3.50
N GLU A 603 -26.05 -12.21 -2.81
CA GLU A 603 -27.38 -11.89 -2.27
C GLU A 603 -27.40 -10.63 -1.37
N SER A 604 -26.29 -10.35 -0.68
CA SER A 604 -26.11 -9.16 0.14
C SER A 604 -25.95 -7.86 -0.64
N GLY A 605 -25.69 -7.91 -1.96
CA GLY A 605 -25.47 -6.73 -2.80
C GLY A 605 -24.00 -6.32 -3.00
N THR A 606 -23.07 -7.01 -2.35
CA THR A 606 -21.61 -6.87 -2.58
C THR A 606 -21.04 -8.02 -3.41
N TRP A 607 -19.72 -8.04 -3.61
CA TRP A 607 -19.00 -9.12 -4.30
C TRP A 607 -18.02 -9.80 -3.35
N ASP A 608 -17.58 -11.00 -3.69
CA ASP A 608 -16.44 -11.66 -3.06
C ASP A 608 -15.16 -11.43 -3.89
N GLU A 609 -14.05 -11.21 -3.20
CA GLU A 609 -12.74 -10.97 -3.81
C GLU A 609 -11.63 -11.32 -2.82
N PRO A 610 -11.30 -12.61 -2.64
CA PRO A 610 -10.16 -12.98 -1.80
C PRO A 610 -8.81 -12.55 -2.41
N GLU A 611 -8.74 -12.39 -3.74
CA GLU A 611 -7.56 -11.91 -4.46
C GLU A 611 -7.13 -10.50 -4.02
N TYR A 612 -5.81 -10.28 -4.00
CA TYR A 612 -5.24 -9.00 -3.60
C TYR A 612 -5.10 -8.13 -4.84
N THR A 613 -5.79 -6.99 -4.83
CA THR A 613 -5.81 -6.05 -5.96
C THR A 613 -5.12 -4.73 -5.64
N GLY A 614 -4.67 -4.53 -4.39
CA GLY A 614 -3.82 -3.42 -3.96
C GLY A 614 -2.34 -3.79 -3.85
N THR A 615 -1.47 -2.78 -3.93
CA THR A 615 -0.01 -2.93 -3.86
C THR A 615 0.58 -1.84 -3.00
N GLY A 616 1.28 -2.20 -1.92
CA GLY A 616 2.13 -1.26 -1.20
C GLY A 616 3.51 -1.14 -1.85
N PHE A 617 4.17 -2.28 -2.10
CA PHE A 617 5.49 -2.32 -2.75
C PHE A 617 5.58 -3.46 -3.78
N PRO A 618 5.99 -3.20 -5.03
CA PRO A 618 6.31 -4.25 -6.01
C PRO A 618 7.56 -5.10 -5.67
N GLY A 619 8.50 -4.54 -4.89
CA GLY A 619 9.70 -5.24 -4.41
C GLY A 619 10.96 -4.98 -5.26
N TYR A 620 11.05 -3.80 -5.88
CA TYR A 620 12.15 -3.41 -6.77
C TYR A 620 13.22 -2.54 -6.10
N SER A 621 12.97 -2.05 -4.88
CA SER A 621 13.80 -1.11 -4.09
C SER A 621 13.89 0.33 -4.60
N VAL A 622 13.44 0.61 -5.82
CA VAL A 622 13.55 1.91 -6.49
C VAL A 622 12.25 2.72 -6.54
N GLY A 623 11.12 2.11 -6.22
CA GLY A 623 9.81 2.75 -6.16
C GLY A 623 9.09 2.91 -7.51
N GLU A 624 9.74 2.52 -8.61
CA GLU A 624 9.24 2.68 -9.99
C GLU A 624 9.32 1.38 -10.77
N ARG A 625 8.64 1.35 -11.93
CA ARG A 625 8.77 0.27 -12.92
C ARG A 625 10.24 0.07 -13.30
N ILE A 626 10.64 -1.20 -13.42
CA ILE A 626 11.96 -1.60 -13.93
C ILE A 626 11.84 -2.46 -15.18
N ASP A 627 12.91 -2.47 -15.98
CA ASP A 627 13.04 -3.40 -17.09
C ASP A 627 13.39 -4.80 -16.57
N LEU A 628 12.38 -5.67 -16.51
CA LEU A 628 12.53 -7.06 -16.07
C LEU A 628 13.40 -7.88 -17.03
N ALA A 629 13.51 -7.53 -18.32
CA ALA A 629 14.36 -8.26 -19.24
C ALA A 629 15.85 -8.09 -18.91
N THR A 630 16.24 -6.90 -18.43
CA THR A 630 17.64 -6.60 -18.06
C THR A 630 17.94 -6.76 -16.57
N ARG A 631 16.92 -6.70 -15.69
CA ARG A 631 17.11 -6.72 -14.23
C ARG A 631 16.49 -7.91 -13.48
N SER A 632 15.77 -8.82 -14.14
CA SER A 632 15.15 -9.98 -13.47
C SER A 632 16.13 -10.84 -12.66
N GLY A 633 17.32 -11.10 -13.18
CA GLY A 633 18.36 -11.86 -12.46
C GLY A 633 18.93 -11.17 -11.21
N GLN A 634 18.65 -9.88 -11.01
CA GLN A 634 19.05 -9.10 -9.83
C GLN A 634 17.94 -9.05 -8.77
N LEU A 635 16.68 -9.20 -9.18
CA LEU A 635 15.54 -9.34 -8.28
C LEU A 635 15.58 -10.75 -7.72
N ARG A 636 16.15 -10.92 -6.53
CA ARG A 636 16.03 -12.16 -5.76
C ARG A 636 14.59 -12.29 -5.26
N GLN A 637 13.63 -12.48 -6.16
CA GLN A 637 12.20 -12.57 -5.90
C GLN A 637 11.55 -13.48 -6.94
N GLY A 638 10.79 -14.47 -6.49
CA GLY A 638 9.98 -15.33 -7.35
C GLY A 638 8.53 -14.84 -7.43
N LEU A 639 7.66 -15.72 -7.94
CA LEU A 639 6.23 -15.42 -8.13
C LEU A 639 5.49 -15.24 -6.79
N GLU A 640 6.03 -15.75 -5.69
CA GLU A 640 5.56 -15.54 -4.32
C GLU A 640 5.78 -14.11 -3.79
N LEU A 641 6.59 -13.31 -4.51
CA LEU A 641 6.84 -11.89 -4.23
C LEU A 641 7.47 -11.59 -2.85
N GLN A 642 8.50 -12.35 -2.45
CA GLN A 642 9.13 -12.27 -1.12
C GLN A 642 9.72 -10.90 -0.71
N ARG A 643 9.91 -9.95 -1.62
CA ARG A 643 10.39 -8.58 -1.33
C ARG A 643 9.28 -7.53 -1.46
N ALA A 644 8.09 -7.96 -1.86
CA ALA A 644 6.95 -7.10 -2.13
C ALA A 644 6.04 -7.01 -0.91
N PHE A 645 5.09 -6.09 -0.95
CA PHE A 645 4.06 -5.92 0.06
C PHE A 645 2.72 -5.70 -0.62
N MET A 646 1.87 -6.72 -0.61
CA MET A 646 0.56 -6.72 -1.28
C MET A 646 -0.55 -6.41 -0.28
N ILE A 647 -1.63 -5.82 -0.77
CA ILE A 647 -2.74 -5.34 0.06
C ILE A 647 -4.06 -5.82 -0.55
N ASN A 648 -4.98 -6.30 0.28
CA ASN A 648 -6.38 -6.48 -0.08
C ASN A 648 -7.19 -5.34 0.56
N TYR A 649 -7.65 -4.43 -0.30
CA TYR A 649 -8.62 -3.40 0.07
C TYR A 649 -10.01 -3.99 0.03
N HIS A 650 -10.59 -4.31 1.18
CA HIS A 650 -11.86 -5.05 1.21
C HIS A 650 -13.03 -4.30 0.56
N LEU A 651 -12.98 -2.97 0.45
CA LEU A 651 -14.02 -2.19 -0.25
C LEU A 651 -13.80 -2.02 -1.76
N TYR A 652 -12.63 -2.39 -2.31
CA TYR A 652 -12.38 -2.30 -3.78
C TYR A 652 -13.39 -3.13 -4.56
N ARG A 653 -13.70 -4.33 -4.05
CA ARG A 653 -14.71 -5.23 -4.62
C ARG A 653 -16.13 -4.66 -4.63
N HIS A 654 -16.37 -3.51 -3.98
CA HIS A 654 -17.69 -2.93 -3.84
C HIS A 654 -17.82 -1.63 -4.65
N TYR A 655 -17.07 -0.59 -4.31
CA TYR A 655 -17.28 0.72 -4.96
C TYR A 655 -16.83 0.74 -6.40
N PHE A 656 -15.82 -0.05 -6.82
CA PHE A 656 -15.41 -0.06 -8.23
C PHE A 656 -16.47 -0.72 -9.12
N PRO A 657 -17.01 -1.92 -8.80
CA PRO A 657 -18.19 -2.45 -9.50
C PRO A 657 -19.36 -1.48 -9.54
N LEU A 658 -19.64 -0.81 -8.42
CA LEU A 658 -20.72 0.18 -8.37
C LEU A 658 -20.47 1.37 -9.32
N MET A 659 -19.25 1.91 -9.35
CA MET A 659 -18.84 2.95 -10.32
C MET A 659 -19.05 2.48 -11.76
N ALA A 660 -18.56 1.27 -12.09
CA ALA A 660 -18.64 0.73 -13.44
C ALA A 660 -20.10 0.53 -13.88
N ILE A 661 -20.92 -0.05 -13.02
CA ILE A 661 -22.36 -0.24 -13.25
C ILE A 661 -23.07 1.10 -13.40
N GLY A 662 -22.82 2.07 -12.50
CA GLY A 662 -23.42 3.40 -12.54
C GLY A 662 -23.10 4.17 -13.82
N ARG A 663 -21.81 4.19 -14.22
CA ARG A 663 -21.39 4.82 -15.48
C ARG A 663 -22.01 4.13 -16.70
N ALA A 664 -22.11 2.79 -16.68
CA ALA A 664 -22.73 2.04 -17.76
C ALA A 664 -24.21 2.37 -17.94
N LEU A 665 -24.96 2.46 -16.84
CA LEU A 665 -26.37 2.88 -16.84
C LEU A 665 -26.54 4.28 -17.43
N ARG A 666 -25.71 5.24 -16.98
CA ARG A 666 -25.77 6.63 -17.45
C ARG A 666 -25.38 6.81 -18.92
N ALA A 667 -24.46 6.00 -19.42
CA ALA A 667 -24.02 6.05 -20.82
C ALA A 667 -24.89 5.19 -21.77
N GLY A 668 -25.94 4.53 -21.26
CA GLY A 668 -26.87 3.76 -22.09
C GLY A 668 -26.29 2.45 -22.62
N TYR A 669 -25.35 1.83 -21.90
CA TYR A 669 -24.84 0.49 -22.26
C TYR A 669 -25.82 -0.64 -21.94
N THR A 670 -26.99 -0.32 -21.39
CA THR A 670 -28.10 -1.25 -21.06
C THR A 670 -28.62 -2.05 -22.25
N ALA A 671 -28.46 -1.53 -23.48
CA ALA A 671 -28.88 -2.21 -24.71
C ALA A 671 -27.86 -3.25 -25.24
N CYS A 672 -26.71 -3.42 -24.57
CA CYS A 672 -25.63 -4.31 -25.01
C CYS A 672 -25.58 -5.65 -24.25
N LEU A 673 -26.23 -5.72 -23.09
CA LEU A 673 -26.52 -6.97 -22.37
C LEU A 673 -27.75 -7.63 -23.02
#